data_AF-A0A0P9E2R4-F1
#
_entry.id   AF-A0A0P9E2R4-F1
#
_cell.length_a   1.000
_cell.length_b   1.000
_cell.length_c   1.000
_cell.angle_alpha   90.00
_cell.angle_beta   90.00
_cell.angle_gamma   90.00
#
_symmetry.space_group_name_H-M   'P 1'
#
loop_
_entity.id
_entity.type
_entity.pdbx_description
1 polymer ?
#
loop_
_entity_poly.entity_id
_entity_poly.type
_entity_poly.pdbx_seq_one_letter_code
_entity_poly.pdbx_strand_id
1 'polypeptide(L)'
;MAKFRTRARAVDLLGKQQIRDEVTAISELLRNSYDADAFEGLVNINTSNQSIVVWDDGDGMDAEDLEQNWLTIGTYSKKGKIQKSRKGRVKIGEKGIGRLAVSLLGDQLLLISKKRYKGSWSLLYLHWELFRNERLFLEDIEIPVKNFSSFDELVTFLKNNVDELKNILVRNLNDKNNWDADKRNEVITQINSFTINNQVFDLLKLNENRGGGTLFYLANIDTTWDWNIYETQIKDESLQVRVRRLKDILYSFQNYIDLFDEELEKNTESEEEKKEETIFIPKIHINGKPMEDETWFNQEDIGLYDYALKGQIQNGVFQGKAFMRGLKSIENVRAELTEGIDRRTLKDCGPIKLKWYFVEGSADLSSLNKDEHKRMNDKLNNIGGVYVYRDGLRILPYGETGNDFLNMEERRSLRARTYLFSHRRMFGFMEISKAENPNLVDKSSREGFVENATYNYFRTVGINLLKWWAIQYLETLKDDGKRDSYINYYKSEYEKAEKARQSQKDEEKKEKEHLKDLRNKLSRDTNSIELLTNRLQKDVVLRIEEGINRITNANSRFNQEQFFYSLKLNLYETISQINSVKIEINPRYQYPYDLLDMINTHNNRITVEQLNLTTFIEEELDKLKQKIDNSNLKFKLNVLEQLDQAIDWIDDFCNNKYSKLGNSYSISIQNLLNEVSQEFLQVINNLIKENKKDISIYLERLAVIKKQMIQQKLQSKAILLAEKNHLEENIQNTIKEFENVTKEIQEKIIIHEDQLRNSTEYKVIKEYLENMRDQNVINSLNKDQFLIGLLKKEVDMYRDISAVGLAAEMTSHEFNSLHRSIKENVDVLSKALKPTPAWPIIEKVRQAFESLERLHQRMSPLYRQSRSRSKEINLKTFLESLLDYFKTDINKYSVSIVNHIPNDLTIKEIESVLFTPLANLISNSIYWMLDRERRELHFYYSDTDNILFVHDTGTGIKEMDRLRIFEPYFSKKLEGRGLGLFLSRDTLESRGHSLYFEDNVNVIKNLEGACFCIKFKKETIVEKYGVEK
;
A
#
# COMPACT_ATOMS: atom_id res chain seq x y z
N MET A 1 56.85 23.39 5.10
CA MET A 1 55.47 23.69 4.69
C MET A 1 54.56 22.61 5.25
N ALA A 2 53.48 22.97 5.95
CA ALA A 2 52.51 22.00 6.48
C ALA A 2 51.43 21.72 5.42
N LYS A 3 51.00 20.45 5.30
CA LYS A 3 49.89 20.04 4.43
C LYS A 3 48.69 19.65 5.31
N PHE A 4 47.47 19.92 4.82
CA PHE A 4 46.25 19.37 5.42
C PHE A 4 46.24 17.84 5.26
N ARG A 5 45.88 17.14 6.33
CA ARG A 5 45.68 15.68 6.35
C ARG A 5 44.24 15.39 6.76
N THR A 6 43.64 14.37 6.17
CA THR A 6 42.25 13.98 6.44
C THR A 6 42.22 12.72 7.32
N ARG A 7 41.40 12.73 8.39
CA ARG A 7 41.16 11.54 9.22
C ARG A 7 40.38 10.49 8.44
N ALA A 8 40.69 9.21 8.65
CA ALA A 8 40.03 8.11 7.94
C ALA A 8 38.50 8.11 8.15
N ARG A 9 38.04 8.50 9.35
CA ARG A 9 36.62 8.67 9.71
C ARG A 9 35.82 9.60 8.80
N ALA A 10 36.46 10.51 8.07
CA ALA A 10 35.77 11.35 7.10
C ALA A 10 35.03 10.52 6.02
N VAL A 11 35.57 9.36 5.64
CA VAL A 11 34.95 8.46 4.65
C VAL A 11 33.66 7.85 5.18
N ASP A 12 33.68 7.33 6.42
CA ASP A 12 32.49 6.73 7.07
C ASP A 12 31.38 7.76 7.30
N LEU A 13 31.74 8.98 7.73
CA LEU A 13 30.78 10.07 7.94
C LEU A 13 30.08 10.50 6.65
N LEU A 14 30.82 10.61 5.54
CA LEU A 14 30.26 10.96 4.24
C LEU A 14 29.29 9.90 3.70
N GLY A 15 29.56 8.61 3.97
CA GLY A 15 28.66 7.51 3.61
C GLY A 15 27.37 7.51 4.45
N LYS A 16 27.51 7.46 5.78
CA LYS A 16 26.37 7.39 6.73
C LYS A 16 25.45 8.61 6.71
N GLN A 17 25.97 9.80 6.41
CA GLN A 17 25.13 11.01 6.36
C GLN A 17 24.32 11.14 5.07
N GLN A 18 24.68 10.41 4.00
CA GLN A 18 23.98 10.51 2.70
C GLN A 18 22.93 9.43 2.49
N ILE A 19 23.09 8.29 3.15
CA ILE A 19 22.28 7.10 2.91
C ILE A 19 21.55 6.75 4.20
N ARG A 20 20.22 6.69 4.11
CA ARG A 20 19.33 6.58 5.26
C ARG A 20 19.11 5.14 5.71
N ASP A 21 19.04 4.21 4.76
CA ASP A 21 18.65 2.82 4.99
C ASP A 21 19.29 1.85 3.98
N GLU A 22 19.14 0.54 4.24
CA GLU A 22 19.69 -0.54 3.41
C GLU A 22 19.09 -0.56 2.00
N VAL A 23 17.83 -0.14 1.89
CA VAL A 23 17.08 -0.03 0.64
C VAL A 23 17.74 1.02 -0.25
N THR A 24 18.04 2.20 0.29
CA THR A 24 18.77 3.27 -0.40
C THR A 24 20.16 2.81 -0.83
N ALA A 25 20.87 2.08 0.03
CA ALA A 25 22.20 1.54 -0.30
C ALA A 25 22.14 0.58 -1.51
N ILE A 26 21.16 -0.33 -1.55
CA ILE A 26 20.94 -1.24 -2.69
C ILE A 26 20.57 -0.45 -3.96
N SER A 27 19.71 0.58 -3.84
CA SER A 27 19.35 1.44 -4.98
C SER A 27 20.57 2.11 -5.61
N GLU A 28 21.48 2.64 -4.79
CA GLU A 28 22.70 3.28 -5.27
C GLU A 28 23.62 2.31 -6.01
N LEU A 29 23.70 1.05 -5.58
CA LEU A 29 24.49 0.02 -6.26
C LEU A 29 23.90 -0.34 -7.63
N LEU A 30 22.58 -0.52 -7.71
CA LEU A 30 21.90 -0.76 -8.98
C LEU A 30 21.98 0.44 -9.94
N ARG A 31 21.94 1.68 -9.42
CA ARG A 31 22.18 2.90 -10.21
C ARG A 31 23.60 2.93 -10.78
N ASN A 32 24.60 2.48 -10.03
CA ASN A 32 25.97 2.39 -10.53
C ASN A 32 26.09 1.35 -11.66
N SER A 33 25.40 0.21 -11.55
CA SER A 33 25.31 -0.77 -12.65
C SER A 33 24.64 -0.18 -13.89
N TYR A 34 23.56 0.59 -13.71
CA TYR A 34 22.90 1.31 -14.81
C TYR A 34 23.85 2.31 -15.50
N ASP A 35 24.56 3.13 -14.72
CA ASP A 35 25.55 4.12 -15.21
C ASP A 35 26.77 3.47 -15.88
N ALA A 36 27.07 2.23 -15.53
CA ALA A 36 28.11 1.39 -16.13
C ALA A 36 27.66 0.66 -17.41
N ASP A 37 26.49 0.99 -17.96
CA ASP A 37 25.95 0.38 -19.19
C ASP A 37 25.68 -1.13 -19.09
N ALA A 38 25.46 -1.64 -17.87
CA ALA A 38 25.06 -3.03 -17.65
C ALA A 38 23.72 -3.32 -18.33
N PHE A 39 23.61 -4.48 -18.97
CA PHE A 39 22.32 -5.03 -19.39
C PHE A 39 21.61 -5.69 -18.22
N GLU A 40 22.36 -6.40 -17.37
CA GLU A 40 21.83 -7.10 -16.21
C GLU A 40 22.59 -6.70 -14.94
N GLY A 41 21.86 -6.47 -13.86
CA GLY A 41 22.40 -6.22 -12.53
C GLY A 41 21.76 -7.16 -11.53
N LEU A 42 22.56 -7.84 -10.70
CA LEU A 42 22.09 -8.80 -9.70
C LEU A 42 22.56 -8.36 -8.31
N VAL A 43 21.65 -8.38 -7.35
CA VAL A 43 21.93 -8.26 -5.92
C VAL A 43 21.46 -9.54 -5.25
N ASN A 44 22.37 -10.36 -4.75
CA ASN A 44 22.06 -11.59 -4.02
C ASN A 44 22.43 -11.45 -2.54
N ILE A 45 21.45 -11.57 -1.67
CA ILE A 45 21.60 -11.44 -0.22
C ILE A 45 21.46 -12.83 0.40
N ASN A 46 22.45 -13.26 1.17
CA ASN A 46 22.44 -14.56 1.85
C ASN A 46 22.70 -14.37 3.34
N THR A 47 21.65 -14.52 4.15
CA THR A 47 21.69 -14.32 5.59
C THR A 47 22.44 -15.44 6.31
N SER A 48 22.29 -16.69 5.86
CA SER A 48 22.98 -17.87 6.41
C SER A 48 24.50 -17.76 6.28
N ASN A 49 24.98 -17.26 5.14
CA ASN A 49 26.41 -17.07 4.86
C ASN A 49 26.89 -15.65 5.20
N GLN A 50 26.03 -14.81 5.79
CA GLN A 50 26.30 -13.39 6.10
C GLN A 50 27.02 -12.66 4.96
N SER A 51 26.51 -12.78 3.72
CA SER A 51 27.13 -12.16 2.54
C SER A 51 26.11 -11.52 1.60
N ILE A 52 26.54 -10.46 0.93
CA ILE A 52 25.83 -9.81 -0.17
C ILE A 52 26.72 -9.83 -1.40
N VAL A 53 26.20 -10.28 -2.53
CA VAL A 53 26.89 -10.25 -3.81
C VAL A 53 26.16 -9.28 -4.72
N VAL A 54 26.86 -8.24 -5.18
CA VAL A 54 26.36 -7.35 -6.24
C VAL A 54 27.16 -7.62 -7.49
N TRP A 55 26.49 -7.78 -8.60
CA TRP A 55 27.10 -8.17 -9.87
C TRP A 55 26.45 -7.41 -11.01
N ASP A 56 27.26 -7.01 -11.99
CA ASP A 56 26.80 -6.47 -13.25
C ASP A 56 27.70 -6.87 -14.42
N ASP A 57 27.14 -6.82 -15.63
CA ASP A 57 27.82 -7.07 -16.89
C ASP A 57 28.19 -5.79 -17.66
N GLY A 58 28.40 -4.68 -16.95
CA GLY A 58 28.68 -3.37 -17.53
C GLY A 58 30.06 -3.23 -18.18
N ASP A 59 30.54 -1.99 -18.25
CA ASP A 59 31.84 -1.63 -18.83
C ASP A 59 33.03 -2.02 -17.94
N GLY A 60 32.80 -2.16 -16.62
CA GLY A 60 33.82 -2.49 -15.63
C GLY A 60 34.92 -1.43 -15.45
N MET A 61 35.91 -1.77 -14.63
CA MET A 61 37.01 -0.93 -14.18
C MET A 61 38.35 -1.68 -14.28
N ASP A 62 39.42 -0.99 -14.65
CA ASP A 62 40.80 -1.47 -14.48
C ASP A 62 41.44 -0.88 -13.20
N ALA A 63 42.69 -1.20 -12.88
CA ALA A 63 43.32 -0.69 -11.65
C ALA A 63 43.47 0.83 -11.63
N GLU A 64 43.71 1.45 -12.78
CA GLU A 64 43.79 2.91 -12.87
C GLU A 64 42.42 3.52 -12.55
N ASP A 65 41.34 2.95 -13.09
CA ASP A 65 39.98 3.31 -12.70
C ASP A 65 39.72 3.08 -11.20
N LEU A 66 40.20 1.99 -10.61
CA LEU A 66 40.02 1.73 -9.18
C LEU A 66 40.76 2.75 -8.31
N GLU A 67 41.98 3.12 -8.66
CA GLU A 67 42.79 4.06 -7.87
C GLU A 67 42.36 5.52 -8.09
N GLN A 68 42.31 5.96 -9.34
CA GLN A 68 42.08 7.36 -9.70
C GLN A 68 40.60 7.74 -9.70
N ASN A 69 39.70 6.78 -9.96
CA ASN A 69 38.27 7.04 -9.99
C ASN A 69 37.56 6.46 -8.78
N TRP A 70 37.75 5.18 -8.39
CA TRP A 70 36.98 4.53 -7.31
C TRP A 70 37.43 4.94 -5.89
N LEU A 71 38.73 4.85 -5.59
CA LEU A 71 39.29 5.20 -4.27
C LEU A 71 39.41 6.71 -4.04
N THR A 72 39.31 7.51 -5.09
CA THR A 72 39.45 8.97 -5.00
C THR A 72 38.12 9.64 -4.66
N ILE A 73 38.07 10.38 -3.56
CA ILE A 73 36.88 11.13 -3.13
C ILE A 73 36.90 12.53 -3.76
N GLY A 74 35.79 12.94 -4.39
CA GLY A 74 35.66 14.29 -4.97
C GLY A 74 36.26 14.41 -6.38
N THR A 75 36.02 13.43 -7.24
CA THR A 75 36.40 13.51 -8.66
C THR A 75 35.74 14.71 -9.36
N TYR A 76 36.48 15.37 -10.27
CA TYR A 76 36.01 16.56 -10.98
C TYR A 76 34.97 16.17 -12.06
N SER A 77 33.72 16.00 -11.67
CA SER A 77 32.62 15.88 -12.64
C SER A 77 32.41 17.25 -13.29
N LYS A 78 32.54 17.32 -14.62
CA LYS A 78 32.33 18.57 -15.39
C LYS A 78 30.90 19.06 -15.17
N LYS A 79 30.72 20.04 -14.28
CA LYS A 79 29.44 20.75 -14.12
C LYS A 79 28.96 21.23 -15.50
N GLY A 80 27.77 20.81 -15.90
CA GLY A 80 27.03 21.40 -17.02
C GLY A 80 27.03 20.64 -18.36
N LYS A 81 27.67 19.47 -18.49
CA LYS A 81 27.45 18.60 -19.67
C LYS A 81 26.78 17.30 -19.28
N ILE A 82 25.61 17.04 -19.86
CA ILE A 82 24.92 15.75 -19.79
C ILE A 82 25.86 14.71 -20.38
N GLN A 83 26.31 13.77 -19.56
CA GLN A 83 27.12 12.66 -20.03
C GLN A 83 26.16 11.54 -20.43
N LYS A 84 26.12 11.25 -21.72
CA LYS A 84 25.54 10.00 -22.20
C LYS A 84 26.59 8.90 -22.13
N SER A 85 26.15 7.72 -21.74
CA SER A 85 26.95 6.50 -21.76
C SER A 85 27.14 5.99 -23.20
N ARG A 86 27.86 4.89 -23.38
CA ARG A 86 28.08 4.25 -24.69
C ARG A 86 26.77 3.77 -25.30
N LYS A 87 25.86 3.23 -24.47
CA LYS A 87 24.50 2.85 -24.87
C LYS A 87 23.55 4.04 -24.97
N GLY A 88 24.02 5.28 -24.81
CA GLY A 88 23.19 6.48 -24.90
C GLY A 88 22.37 6.80 -23.65
N ARG A 89 22.56 6.08 -22.53
CA ARG A 89 21.89 6.33 -21.25
C ARG A 89 22.38 7.63 -20.64
N VAL A 90 21.50 8.39 -20.00
CA VAL A 90 21.89 9.59 -19.26
C VAL A 90 22.51 9.15 -17.93
N LYS A 91 23.80 9.48 -17.71
CA LYS A 91 24.47 9.15 -16.45
C LYS A 91 23.87 9.95 -15.29
N ILE A 92 23.51 9.26 -14.23
CA ILE A 92 22.82 9.81 -13.06
C ILE A 92 23.84 10.19 -11.98
N GLY A 93 24.94 9.45 -11.89
CA GLY A 93 26.00 9.63 -10.91
C GLY A 93 26.83 10.89 -11.09
N GLU A 94 26.57 11.94 -10.31
CA GLU A 94 27.33 13.20 -10.42
C GLU A 94 28.48 13.41 -9.41
N LYS A 95 28.46 12.76 -8.24
CA LYS A 95 29.31 13.17 -7.10
C LYS A 95 30.36 12.15 -6.64
N GLY A 96 30.35 10.92 -7.17
CA GLY A 96 31.33 9.89 -6.81
C GLY A 96 31.25 9.37 -5.35
N ILE A 97 30.20 9.71 -4.60
CA ILE A 97 30.04 9.32 -3.18
C ILE A 97 29.13 8.09 -3.01
N GLY A 98 28.24 7.81 -3.96
CA GLY A 98 27.27 6.70 -3.89
C GLY A 98 27.88 5.30 -3.72
N ARG A 99 29.15 5.10 -4.12
CA ARG A 99 29.89 3.85 -3.86
C ARG A 99 30.24 3.60 -2.38
N LEU A 100 30.17 4.62 -1.53
CA LEU A 100 30.37 4.47 -0.08
C LEU A 100 29.16 3.81 0.59
N ALA A 101 28.03 3.64 -0.12
CA ALA A 101 26.88 2.83 0.29
C ALA A 101 27.27 1.41 0.73
N VAL A 102 28.32 0.87 0.11
CA VAL A 102 28.82 -0.47 0.37
C VAL A 102 29.24 -0.65 1.83
N SER A 103 29.73 0.41 2.49
CA SER A 103 30.15 0.38 3.89
C SER A 103 29.03 0.21 4.92
N LEU A 104 27.77 0.35 4.49
CA LEU A 104 26.57 0.18 5.33
C LEU A 104 26.01 -1.25 5.26
N LEU A 105 26.40 -2.02 4.24
CA LEU A 105 25.83 -3.33 3.96
C LEU A 105 26.66 -4.47 4.56
N GLY A 106 27.97 -4.28 4.72
CA GLY A 106 28.85 -5.24 5.37
C GLY A 106 30.22 -4.64 5.68
N ASP A 107 30.99 -5.32 6.53
CA ASP A 107 32.27 -4.80 7.02
C ASP A 107 33.43 -5.03 6.05
N GLN A 108 33.33 -6.04 5.18
CA GLN A 108 34.39 -6.44 4.26
C GLN A 108 33.92 -6.39 2.82
N LEU A 109 34.71 -5.81 1.93
CA LEU A 109 34.42 -5.70 0.50
C LEU A 109 35.57 -6.30 -0.32
N LEU A 110 35.26 -7.30 -1.13
CA LEU A 110 36.08 -7.75 -2.25
C LEU A 110 35.44 -7.28 -3.56
N LEU A 111 36.07 -6.32 -4.23
CA LEU A 111 35.66 -5.81 -5.53
C LEU A 111 36.52 -6.45 -6.61
N ILE A 112 35.88 -7.02 -7.62
CA ILE A 112 36.53 -7.62 -8.79
C ILE A 112 35.88 -7.04 -10.03
N SER A 113 36.68 -6.57 -10.99
CA SER A 113 36.14 -6.01 -12.22
C SER A 113 36.99 -6.35 -13.44
N LYS A 114 36.32 -6.52 -14.58
CA LYS A 114 36.94 -6.67 -15.89
C LYS A 114 36.60 -5.47 -16.74
N LYS A 115 37.62 -4.71 -17.15
CA LYS A 115 37.40 -3.59 -18.07
C LYS A 115 37.10 -4.11 -19.47
N ARG A 116 35.93 -3.74 -19.98
CA ARG A 116 35.50 -4.07 -21.34
C ARG A 116 36.54 -3.58 -22.36
N TYR A 117 36.84 -4.39 -23.36
CA TYR A 117 37.82 -4.15 -24.44
C TYR A 117 39.31 -4.15 -24.05
N LYS A 118 39.68 -3.98 -22.77
CA LYS A 118 41.08 -4.18 -22.32
C LYS A 118 41.35 -5.63 -21.91
N GLY A 119 40.33 -6.36 -21.47
CA GLY A 119 40.43 -7.78 -21.12
C GLY A 119 41.12 -8.10 -19.79
N SER A 120 41.84 -7.12 -19.21
CA SER A 120 42.47 -7.24 -17.90
C SER A 120 41.45 -7.25 -16.76
N TRP A 121 41.77 -8.02 -15.73
CA TRP A 121 41.01 -8.09 -14.48
C TRP A 121 41.72 -7.30 -13.39
N SER A 122 40.95 -6.60 -12.58
CA SER A 122 41.43 -5.84 -11.44
C SER A 122 40.65 -6.22 -10.19
N LEU A 123 41.36 -6.27 -9.07
CA LEU A 123 40.84 -6.68 -7.77
C LEU A 123 41.23 -5.66 -6.71
N LEU A 124 40.30 -5.42 -5.79
CA LEU A 124 40.45 -4.54 -4.63
C LEU A 124 39.83 -5.24 -3.41
N TYR A 125 40.55 -5.27 -2.28
CA TYR A 125 40.04 -5.82 -1.03
C TYR A 125 40.13 -4.82 0.12
N LEU A 126 39.02 -4.66 0.86
CA LEU A 126 38.82 -3.58 1.83
C LEU A 126 38.13 -4.09 3.10
N HIS A 127 38.50 -3.49 4.23
CA HIS A 127 37.81 -3.65 5.52
C HIS A 127 37.39 -2.29 6.06
N TRP A 128 36.10 -2.05 6.22
CA TRP A 128 35.54 -0.72 6.52
C TRP A 128 35.88 -0.20 7.91
N GLU A 129 36.13 -1.07 8.90
CA GLU A 129 36.61 -0.68 10.24
C GLU A 129 37.91 0.15 10.21
N LEU A 130 38.76 -0.01 9.19
CA LEU A 130 39.95 0.85 9.02
C LEU A 130 39.56 2.33 8.85
N PHE A 131 38.44 2.58 8.18
CA PHE A 131 37.89 3.91 7.94
C PHE A 131 36.98 4.40 9.07
N ARG A 132 36.52 3.53 9.97
CA ARG A 132 35.76 3.91 11.17
C ARG A 132 36.67 4.38 12.31
N ASN A 133 37.96 4.07 12.26
CA ASN A 133 38.94 4.45 13.26
C ASN A 133 39.26 5.97 13.23
N GLU A 134 39.10 6.63 14.38
CA GLU A 134 39.35 8.08 14.55
C GLU A 134 40.84 8.46 14.57
N ARG A 135 41.71 7.53 14.92
CA ARG A 135 43.15 7.77 15.12
C ARG A 135 43.95 7.67 13.83
N LEU A 136 43.44 6.97 12.81
CA LEU A 136 44.10 6.81 11.52
C LEU A 136 43.88 8.01 10.59
N PHE A 137 44.88 8.30 9.76
CA PHE A 137 44.75 9.21 8.62
C PHE A 137 44.48 8.41 7.34
N LEU A 138 43.72 8.98 6.42
CA LEU A 138 43.31 8.29 5.20
C LEU A 138 44.50 7.88 4.31
N GLU A 139 45.52 8.71 4.26
CA GLU A 139 46.76 8.48 3.50
C GLU A 139 47.69 7.42 4.11
N ASP A 140 47.46 7.03 5.37
CA ASP A 140 48.26 6.01 6.06
C ASP A 140 47.67 4.60 5.90
N ILE A 141 46.50 4.46 5.25
CA ILE A 141 45.83 3.18 5.05
C ILE A 141 46.29 2.56 3.72
N GLU A 142 46.97 1.43 3.81
CA GLU A 142 47.34 0.61 2.65
C GLU A 142 46.17 -0.29 2.23
N ILE A 143 45.77 -0.18 0.95
CA ILE A 143 44.67 -0.93 0.37
C ILE A 143 45.23 -1.85 -0.73
N PRO A 144 45.04 -3.17 -0.65
CA PRO A 144 45.53 -4.09 -1.66
C PRO A 144 44.75 -3.97 -2.98
N VAL A 145 45.44 -3.56 -4.05
CA VAL A 145 44.97 -3.58 -5.44
C VAL A 145 45.86 -4.52 -6.26
N LYS A 146 45.26 -5.41 -7.06
CA LYS A 146 45.98 -6.36 -7.92
C LYS A 146 45.38 -6.39 -9.32
N ASN A 147 46.21 -6.72 -10.31
CA ASN A 147 45.83 -6.89 -11.70
C ASN A 147 46.18 -8.28 -12.20
N PHE A 148 45.36 -8.80 -13.11
CA PHE A 148 45.54 -10.10 -13.74
C PHE A 148 45.27 -9.98 -15.24
N SER A 149 46.07 -10.70 -16.03
CA SER A 149 46.00 -10.64 -17.49
C SER A 149 44.93 -11.58 -18.06
N SER A 150 44.52 -12.61 -17.30
CA SER A 150 43.52 -13.58 -17.70
C SER A 150 42.61 -14.01 -16.55
N PHE A 151 41.45 -14.58 -16.89
CA PHE A 151 40.51 -15.16 -15.93
C PHE A 151 41.12 -16.31 -15.12
N ASP A 152 41.90 -17.19 -15.76
CA ASP A 152 42.52 -18.33 -15.08
C ASP A 152 43.56 -17.88 -14.04
N GLU A 153 44.31 -16.83 -14.33
CA GLU A 153 45.27 -16.23 -13.40
C GLU A 153 44.54 -15.67 -12.16
N LEU A 154 43.46 -14.92 -12.37
CA LEU A 154 42.60 -14.40 -11.31
C LEU A 154 42.02 -15.53 -10.44
N VAL A 155 41.42 -16.56 -11.05
CA VAL A 155 40.79 -17.67 -10.31
C VAL A 155 41.83 -18.46 -9.52
N THR A 156 43.01 -18.69 -10.08
CA THR A 156 44.12 -19.36 -9.39
C THR A 156 44.55 -18.55 -8.17
N PHE A 157 44.67 -17.23 -8.31
CA PHE A 157 44.99 -16.33 -7.20
C PHE A 157 43.91 -16.35 -6.10
N LEU A 158 42.63 -16.26 -6.48
CA LEU A 158 41.50 -16.28 -5.54
C LEU A 158 41.35 -17.62 -4.79
N LYS A 159 41.86 -18.73 -5.32
CA LYS A 159 41.82 -20.03 -4.63
C LYS A 159 43.02 -20.25 -3.73
N ASN A 160 44.20 -19.81 -4.14
CA ASN A 160 45.46 -20.23 -3.51
C ASN A 160 46.18 -19.11 -2.75
N ASN A 161 45.95 -17.83 -3.09
CA ASN A 161 46.80 -16.71 -2.65
C ASN A 161 46.02 -15.54 -2.01
N VAL A 162 44.76 -15.73 -1.62
CA VAL A 162 43.94 -14.66 -0.98
C VAL A 162 44.56 -14.17 0.33
N ASP A 163 45.31 -15.01 1.02
CA ASP A 163 46.00 -14.63 2.27
C ASP A 163 47.03 -13.51 2.06
N GLU A 164 47.56 -13.31 0.83
CA GLU A 164 48.37 -12.14 0.51
C GLU A 164 47.60 -10.82 0.74
N LEU A 165 46.33 -10.77 0.32
CA LEU A 165 45.48 -9.59 0.48
C LEU A 165 45.16 -9.34 1.96
N LYS A 166 44.85 -10.40 2.70
CA LYS A 166 44.59 -10.36 4.15
C LYS A 166 45.78 -9.80 4.91
N ASN A 167 46.98 -10.29 4.59
CA ASN A 167 48.22 -9.86 5.23
C ASN A 167 48.49 -8.36 5.02
N ILE A 168 48.17 -7.81 3.84
CA ILE A 168 48.29 -6.36 3.59
C ILE A 168 47.33 -5.58 4.49
N LEU A 169 46.05 -5.99 4.58
CA LEU A 169 45.09 -5.30 5.46
C LEU A 169 45.47 -5.38 6.95
N VAL A 170 45.99 -6.52 7.40
CA VAL A 170 46.45 -6.71 8.79
C VAL A 170 47.64 -5.79 9.13
N ARG A 171 48.48 -5.40 8.16
CA ARG A 171 49.59 -4.45 8.41
C ARG A 171 49.10 -3.09 8.88
N ASN A 172 47.94 -2.63 8.42
CA ASN A 172 47.31 -1.38 8.90
C ASN A 172 46.96 -1.42 10.40
N LEU A 173 46.95 -2.60 11.02
CA LEU A 173 46.62 -2.83 12.43
C LEU A 173 47.87 -3.01 13.30
N ASN A 174 49.08 -2.85 12.75
CA ASN A 174 50.33 -3.10 13.49
C ASN A 174 50.64 -2.02 14.54
N ASP A 175 50.28 -0.77 14.28
CA ASP A 175 50.47 0.32 15.24
C ASP A 175 49.44 0.23 16.37
N LYS A 176 49.86 -0.36 17.49
CA LYS A 176 49.02 -0.55 18.67
C LYS A 176 48.53 0.75 19.30
N ASN A 177 49.18 1.89 19.05
CA ASN A 177 48.73 3.16 19.63
C ASN A 177 47.45 3.68 18.96
N ASN A 178 47.23 3.30 17.70
CA ASN A 178 46.06 3.73 16.93
C ASN A 178 44.83 2.85 17.15
N TRP A 179 44.94 1.75 17.90
CA TRP A 179 43.87 0.79 18.07
C TRP A 179 43.62 0.44 19.54
N ASP A 180 42.35 0.26 19.88
CA ASP A 180 41.98 -0.45 21.10
C ASP A 180 42.30 -1.95 20.95
N ALA A 181 42.76 -2.60 22.02
CA ALA A 181 43.23 -3.99 21.96
C ALA A 181 42.11 -4.97 21.57
N ASP A 182 40.91 -4.79 22.11
CA ASP A 182 39.78 -5.68 21.85
C ASP A 182 39.27 -5.47 20.43
N LYS A 183 39.09 -4.21 20.02
CA LYS A 183 38.64 -3.89 18.65
C LYS A 183 39.66 -4.33 17.60
N ARG A 184 40.95 -4.19 17.86
CA ARG A 184 42.02 -4.67 16.97
C ARG A 184 41.93 -6.19 16.75
N ASN A 185 41.77 -6.95 17.82
CA ASN A 185 41.71 -8.41 17.75
C ASN A 185 40.43 -8.88 17.04
N GLU A 186 39.31 -8.17 17.22
CA GLU A 186 38.07 -8.39 16.49
C GLU A 186 38.30 -8.23 14.97
N VAL A 187 38.87 -7.11 14.53
CA VAL A 187 39.12 -6.83 13.09
C VAL A 187 40.11 -7.83 12.48
N ILE A 188 41.18 -8.20 13.21
CA ILE A 188 42.12 -9.23 12.75
C ILE A 188 41.41 -10.57 12.55
N THR A 189 40.56 -10.97 13.50
CA THR A 189 39.77 -12.21 13.42
C THR A 189 38.86 -12.18 12.19
N GLN A 190 38.16 -11.07 11.97
CA GLN A 190 37.27 -10.86 10.82
C GLN A 190 38.01 -10.99 9.49
N ILE A 191 39.15 -10.31 9.33
CA ILE A 191 39.98 -10.37 8.11
C ILE A 191 40.47 -11.80 7.86
N ASN A 192 40.94 -12.49 8.91
CA ASN A 192 41.47 -13.85 8.78
C ASN A 192 40.38 -14.87 8.42
N SER A 193 39.18 -14.71 8.96
CA SER A 193 38.02 -15.55 8.67
C SER A 193 37.39 -15.33 7.29
N PHE A 194 37.87 -14.33 6.53
CA PHE A 194 37.32 -14.04 5.21
C PHE A 194 37.47 -15.25 4.26
N THR A 195 36.35 -15.65 3.67
CA THR A 195 36.24 -16.74 2.70
C THR A 195 35.40 -16.30 1.51
N ILE A 196 35.65 -16.90 0.34
CA ILE A 196 34.94 -16.58 -0.90
C ILE A 196 34.01 -17.74 -1.25
N ASN A 197 32.74 -17.46 -1.48
CA ASN A 197 31.74 -18.46 -1.85
C ASN A 197 31.92 -18.91 -3.33
N ASN A 198 31.61 -20.17 -3.63
CA ASN A 198 31.62 -20.74 -4.98
C ASN A 198 30.80 -19.93 -6.00
N GLN A 199 29.67 -19.35 -5.57
CA GLN A 199 28.83 -18.50 -6.42
C GLN A 199 29.59 -17.32 -7.05
N VAL A 200 30.62 -16.79 -6.37
CA VAL A 200 31.44 -15.69 -6.90
C VAL A 200 32.13 -16.13 -8.19
N PHE A 201 32.66 -17.35 -8.24
CA PHE A 201 33.36 -17.86 -9.41
C PHE A 201 32.42 -18.06 -10.61
N ASP A 202 31.18 -18.48 -10.37
CA ASP A 202 30.17 -18.63 -11.43
C ASP A 202 29.82 -17.28 -12.06
N LEU A 203 29.64 -16.23 -11.23
CA LEU A 203 29.36 -14.87 -11.67
C LEU A 203 30.56 -14.21 -12.38
N LEU A 204 31.78 -14.46 -11.91
CA LEU A 204 32.99 -13.98 -12.61
C LEU A 204 33.12 -14.64 -13.99
N LYS A 205 32.78 -15.93 -14.11
CA LYS A 205 32.75 -16.62 -15.41
C LYS A 205 31.71 -16.02 -16.36
N LEU A 206 30.57 -15.59 -15.85
CA LEU A 206 29.59 -14.82 -16.63
C LEU A 206 30.18 -13.50 -17.15
N ASN A 207 30.94 -12.76 -16.32
CA ASN A 207 31.63 -11.54 -16.77
C ASN A 207 32.71 -11.82 -17.83
N GLU A 208 33.41 -12.94 -17.71
CA GLU A 208 34.35 -13.39 -18.74
C GLU A 208 33.63 -13.57 -20.07
N ASN A 209 32.51 -14.30 -20.08
CA ASN A 209 31.69 -14.56 -21.26
C ASN A 209 31.06 -13.29 -21.85
N ARG A 210 30.64 -12.34 -21.00
CA ARG A 210 30.04 -11.06 -21.42
C ARG A 210 31.08 -10.01 -21.85
N GLY A 211 32.36 -10.26 -21.59
CA GLY A 211 33.50 -9.42 -21.99
C GLY A 211 33.80 -8.22 -21.09
N GLY A 212 33.05 -8.02 -20.00
CA GLY A 212 33.22 -6.90 -19.07
C GLY A 212 32.21 -6.97 -17.92
N GLY A 213 32.46 -6.22 -16.85
CA GLY A 213 31.54 -6.09 -15.71
C GLY A 213 32.24 -5.93 -14.36
N THR A 214 31.44 -5.81 -13.31
CA THR A 214 31.91 -5.63 -11.92
C THR A 214 31.18 -6.57 -10.96
N LEU A 215 31.89 -7.07 -9.95
CA LEU A 215 31.36 -7.88 -8.86
C LEU A 215 31.84 -7.30 -7.52
N PHE A 216 30.92 -7.00 -6.63
CA PHE A 216 31.17 -6.69 -5.22
C PHE A 216 30.74 -7.89 -4.38
N TYR A 217 31.68 -8.45 -3.63
CA TYR A 217 31.43 -9.46 -2.63
C TYR A 217 31.59 -8.84 -1.24
N LEU A 218 30.46 -8.70 -0.54
CA LEU A 218 30.38 -8.19 0.82
C LEU A 218 30.28 -9.35 1.79
N ALA A 219 31.16 -9.38 2.79
CA ALA A 219 31.14 -10.36 3.86
C ALA A 219 30.92 -9.69 5.22
N ASN A 220 30.39 -10.46 6.17
CA ASN A 220 29.94 -9.99 7.48
C ASN A 220 28.89 -8.88 7.33
N ILE A 221 27.71 -9.26 6.82
CA ILE A 221 26.60 -8.30 6.65
C ILE A 221 26.22 -7.67 7.98
N ASP A 222 25.86 -6.39 7.94
CA ASP A 222 25.46 -5.66 9.14
C ASP A 222 24.16 -6.28 9.72
N THR A 223 24.24 -6.73 10.97
CA THR A 223 23.17 -7.47 11.68
C THR A 223 22.10 -6.56 12.27
N THR A 224 22.27 -5.23 12.21
CA THR A 224 21.20 -4.28 12.55
C THR A 224 20.04 -4.33 11.56
N TRP A 225 20.28 -4.85 10.35
CA TRP A 225 19.28 -5.05 9.32
C TRP A 225 18.72 -6.48 9.43
N ASP A 226 17.43 -6.60 9.74
CA ASP A 226 16.74 -7.90 9.69
C ASP A 226 16.35 -8.21 8.24
N TRP A 227 17.19 -8.96 7.54
CA TRP A 227 16.94 -9.39 6.17
C TRP A 227 15.90 -10.53 6.07
N ASN A 228 15.55 -11.19 7.18
CA ASN A 228 14.55 -12.27 7.16
C ASN A 228 13.10 -11.74 7.07
N ILE A 229 12.90 -10.43 7.28
CA ILE A 229 11.59 -9.78 7.06
C ILE A 229 11.12 -9.93 5.61
N TYR A 230 12.03 -10.04 4.65
CA TYR A 230 11.69 -10.11 3.24
C TYR A 230 11.18 -11.51 2.81
N GLU A 231 11.19 -12.50 3.70
CA GLU A 231 10.68 -13.86 3.44
C GLU A 231 9.34 -14.20 4.13
N THR A 232 8.97 -13.45 5.17
CA THR A 232 7.85 -13.82 6.04
C THR A 232 6.55 -13.11 5.63
N GLN A 233 5.41 -13.76 5.82
CA GLN A 233 4.11 -13.07 5.76
C GLN A 233 3.97 -12.19 7.00
N ILE A 234 4.34 -10.92 6.86
CA ILE A 234 4.35 -9.97 7.96
C ILE A 234 2.94 -9.40 8.17
N LYS A 235 2.45 -9.39 9.41
CA LYS A 235 1.19 -8.72 9.81
C LYS A 235 1.38 -7.25 10.21
N ASP A 236 2.60 -6.85 10.53
CA ASP A 236 2.95 -5.46 10.90
C ASP A 236 3.02 -4.55 9.67
N GLU A 237 2.17 -3.55 9.61
CA GLU A 237 2.08 -2.58 8.50
C GLU A 237 3.40 -1.82 8.27
N SER A 238 4.17 -1.51 9.30
CA SER A 238 5.42 -0.73 9.17
C SER A 238 6.52 -1.51 8.46
N LEU A 239 6.59 -2.82 8.72
CA LEU A 239 7.53 -3.73 8.08
C LEU A 239 7.09 -4.08 6.65
N GLN A 240 5.78 -4.16 6.39
CA GLN A 240 5.26 -4.30 5.03
C GLN A 240 5.67 -3.14 4.13
N VAL A 241 5.63 -1.90 4.63
CA VAL A 241 6.10 -0.71 3.88
C VAL A 241 7.58 -0.82 3.53
N ARG A 242 8.41 -1.34 4.44
CA ARG A 242 9.85 -1.53 4.20
C ARG A 242 10.13 -2.60 3.15
N VAL A 243 9.47 -3.76 3.26
CA VAL A 243 9.52 -4.83 2.23
C VAL A 243 9.08 -4.28 0.87
N ARG A 244 8.05 -3.45 0.86
CA ARG A 244 7.55 -2.79 -0.34
C ARG A 244 8.54 -1.82 -0.96
N ARG A 245 9.21 -0.96 -0.17
CA ARG A 245 10.22 -0.02 -0.71
C ARG A 245 11.36 -0.74 -1.44
N LEU A 246 11.80 -1.90 -0.95
CA LEU A 246 12.80 -2.71 -1.66
C LEU A 246 12.28 -3.23 -3.00
N LYS A 247 11.01 -3.67 -3.07
CA LYS A 247 10.35 -4.02 -4.34
C LYS A 247 10.20 -2.81 -5.26
N ASP A 248 9.89 -1.64 -4.72
CA ASP A 248 9.77 -0.40 -5.48
C ASP A 248 11.07 0.04 -6.18
N ILE A 249 12.22 -0.35 -5.65
CA ILE A 249 13.51 -0.17 -6.33
C ILE A 249 13.57 -0.98 -7.62
N LEU A 250 13.10 -2.23 -7.64
CA LEU A 250 13.09 -3.03 -8.87
C LEU A 250 12.32 -2.31 -9.98
N TYR A 251 11.17 -1.70 -9.63
CA TYR A 251 10.37 -0.90 -10.57
C TYR A 251 11.04 0.40 -11.00
N SER A 252 12.00 0.92 -10.21
CA SER A 252 12.62 2.19 -10.53
C SER A 252 13.47 2.16 -11.80
N PHE A 253 13.90 0.97 -12.22
CA PHE A 253 14.72 0.74 -13.42
C PHE A 253 13.95 0.11 -14.58
N GLN A 254 12.72 -0.36 -14.36
CA GLN A 254 11.89 -0.85 -15.45
C GLN A 254 11.38 0.36 -16.23
N ASN A 255 11.71 0.43 -17.52
CA ASN A 255 11.36 1.54 -18.42
C ASN A 255 9.87 1.48 -18.80
N TYR A 256 9.01 1.66 -17.80
CA TYR A 256 7.55 1.46 -17.87
C TYR A 256 6.83 2.44 -18.81
N ILE A 257 7.49 3.51 -19.22
CA ILE A 257 6.96 4.51 -20.16
C ILE A 257 6.52 3.83 -21.47
N ASP A 258 7.28 2.83 -21.92
CA ASP A 258 6.98 2.05 -23.14
C ASP A 258 5.67 1.26 -23.02
N LEU A 259 5.34 0.69 -21.85
CA LEU A 259 4.08 -0.05 -21.64
C LEU A 259 2.83 0.84 -21.76
N PHE A 260 2.99 2.14 -21.54
CA PHE A 260 1.90 3.11 -21.64
C PHE A 260 1.86 3.84 -23.00
N ASP A 261 2.80 3.60 -23.93
CA ASP A 261 2.83 4.20 -25.27
C ASP A 261 2.52 3.18 -26.37
N GLU A 262 1.23 3.04 -26.70
CA GLU A 262 0.76 2.30 -27.89
C GLU A 262 1.29 2.89 -29.22
N GLU A 263 1.76 4.16 -29.23
CA GLU A 263 2.25 4.83 -30.45
C GLU A 263 3.69 4.42 -30.84
N LEU A 264 4.43 3.74 -29.96
CA LEU A 264 5.82 3.32 -30.21
C LEU A 264 5.94 2.02 -31.02
N GLU A 265 4.87 1.22 -31.12
CA GLU A 265 4.86 -0.05 -31.89
C GLU A 265 4.79 0.17 -33.42
N LYS A 266 4.77 1.42 -33.91
CA LYS A 266 4.61 1.74 -35.34
C LYS A 266 5.84 2.31 -36.05
N ASN A 267 6.96 2.52 -35.36
CA ASN A 267 8.15 3.10 -35.98
C ASN A 267 9.30 2.09 -36.09
N THR A 268 9.49 1.58 -37.32
CA THR A 268 10.72 1.02 -37.93
C THR A 268 11.62 0.09 -37.09
N GLU A 269 11.90 -1.10 -37.63
CA GLU A 269 12.84 -2.13 -37.12
C GLU A 269 14.17 -1.58 -36.54
N SER A 270 14.66 -0.42 -37.01
CA SER A 270 15.88 0.23 -36.49
C SER A 270 15.76 0.91 -35.11
N GLU A 271 14.54 1.22 -34.63
CA GLU A 271 14.33 1.75 -33.28
C GLU A 271 14.17 0.64 -32.23
N GLU A 272 13.67 -0.53 -32.62
CA GLU A 272 13.57 -1.72 -31.75
C GLU A 272 14.96 -2.27 -31.39
N GLU A 273 15.88 -2.39 -32.35
CA GLU A 273 17.27 -2.82 -32.09
C GLU A 273 18.02 -1.84 -31.16
N LYS A 274 17.82 -0.53 -31.32
CA LYS A 274 18.39 0.47 -30.40
C LYS A 274 17.76 0.45 -29.01
N LYS A 275 16.50 0.02 -28.89
CA LYS A 275 15.81 -0.09 -27.60
C LYS A 275 16.35 -1.26 -26.78
N GLU A 276 16.51 -2.45 -27.37
CA GLU A 276 17.09 -3.61 -26.68
C GLU A 276 18.47 -3.31 -26.10
N GLU A 277 19.29 -2.52 -26.81
CA GLU A 277 20.63 -2.13 -26.32
C GLU A 277 20.60 -1.24 -25.07
N THR A 278 19.50 -0.52 -24.80
CA THR A 278 19.41 0.45 -23.68
C THR A 278 18.82 -0.13 -22.39
N ILE A 279 18.17 -1.29 -22.44
CA ILE A 279 17.45 -1.89 -21.30
C ILE A 279 18.43 -2.32 -20.19
N PHE A 280 18.06 -2.05 -18.94
CA PHE A 280 18.73 -2.55 -17.74
C PHE A 280 17.75 -3.39 -16.92
N ILE A 281 18.13 -4.63 -16.62
CA ILE A 281 17.30 -5.59 -15.89
C ILE A 281 17.93 -5.80 -14.50
N PRO A 282 17.40 -5.16 -13.44
CA PRO A 282 17.82 -5.46 -12.07
C PRO A 282 17.16 -6.75 -11.57
N LYS A 283 17.91 -7.54 -10.81
CA LYS A 283 17.43 -8.74 -10.10
C LYS A 283 17.86 -8.65 -8.64
N ILE A 284 16.94 -8.93 -7.73
CA ILE A 284 17.24 -9.05 -6.30
C ILE A 284 16.87 -10.47 -5.87
N HIS A 285 17.82 -11.21 -5.32
CA HIS A 285 17.62 -12.52 -4.75
C HIS A 285 17.89 -12.45 -3.24
N ILE A 286 17.02 -13.07 -2.42
CA ILE A 286 17.19 -13.15 -0.97
C ILE A 286 17.14 -14.63 -0.59
N ASN A 287 18.22 -15.11 0.03
CA ASN A 287 18.48 -16.51 0.39
C ASN A 287 18.20 -17.50 -0.76
N GLY A 288 18.57 -17.11 -1.98
CA GLY A 288 18.41 -17.93 -3.18
C GLY A 288 17.00 -17.89 -3.80
N LYS A 289 16.04 -17.17 -3.21
CA LYS A 289 14.72 -16.93 -3.82
C LYS A 289 14.73 -15.61 -4.60
N PRO A 290 14.28 -15.59 -5.87
CA PRO A 290 14.10 -14.35 -6.58
C PRO A 290 13.01 -13.52 -5.92
N MET A 291 13.25 -12.22 -5.80
CA MET A 291 12.23 -11.27 -5.38
C MET A 291 11.30 -11.04 -6.58
N GLU A 292 10.30 -11.90 -6.71
CA GLU A 292 9.24 -11.78 -7.70
C GLU A 292 8.15 -10.83 -7.19
N ASP A 293 7.57 -10.05 -8.09
CA ASP A 293 6.37 -9.30 -7.78
C ASP A 293 5.35 -9.34 -8.91
N GLU A 294 4.47 -10.33 -8.83
CA GLU A 294 3.28 -10.51 -9.68
C GLU A 294 2.24 -9.37 -9.52
N THR A 295 2.40 -8.47 -8.55
CA THR A 295 1.40 -7.44 -8.21
C THR A 295 1.53 -6.15 -9.00
N TRP A 296 2.60 -5.96 -9.79
CA TRP A 296 2.80 -4.74 -10.58
C TRP A 296 1.85 -4.64 -11.79
N PHE A 297 1.74 -3.44 -12.38
CA PHE A 297 0.88 -3.21 -13.55
C PHE A 297 1.40 -3.96 -14.79
N ASN A 298 0.52 -4.71 -15.45
CA ASN A 298 0.76 -5.32 -16.75
C ASN A 298 -0.02 -4.59 -17.86
N GLN A 299 0.16 -5.00 -19.13
CA GLN A 299 -0.53 -4.37 -20.27
C GLN A 299 -2.06 -4.41 -20.14
N GLU A 300 -2.64 -5.48 -19.59
CA GLU A 300 -4.08 -5.56 -19.37
C GLU A 300 -4.55 -4.51 -18.36
N ASP A 301 -3.81 -4.30 -17.28
CA ASP A 301 -4.18 -3.36 -16.22
C ASP A 301 -4.23 -1.91 -16.71
N ILE A 302 -3.40 -1.55 -17.70
CA ILE A 302 -3.36 -0.18 -18.28
C ILE A 302 -4.69 0.16 -18.97
N GLY A 303 -5.41 -0.84 -19.49
CA GLY A 303 -6.74 -0.65 -20.04
C GLY A 303 -7.85 -0.51 -18.98
N LEU A 304 -7.59 -0.89 -17.72
CA LEU A 304 -8.57 -0.94 -16.63
C LEU A 304 -8.65 0.39 -15.85
N TYR A 305 -9.23 1.41 -16.48
CA TYR A 305 -9.50 2.72 -15.86
C TYR A 305 -10.90 3.23 -16.17
N ASP A 306 -11.41 4.18 -15.39
CA ASP A 306 -12.64 4.93 -15.70
C ASP A 306 -12.32 6.20 -16.47
N TYR A 307 -11.33 6.95 -15.99
CA TYR A 307 -10.85 8.17 -16.64
C TYR A 307 -9.35 8.11 -16.90
N ALA A 308 -8.92 8.66 -18.03
CA ALA A 308 -7.50 8.88 -18.30
C ALA A 308 -7.21 10.27 -18.87
N LEU A 309 -6.00 10.75 -18.62
CA LEU A 309 -5.48 12.03 -19.09
C LEU A 309 -4.05 11.83 -19.59
N LYS A 310 -3.82 12.01 -20.90
CA LYS A 310 -2.49 11.93 -21.54
C LYS A 310 -2.14 13.28 -22.13
N GLY A 311 -0.94 13.79 -21.89
CA GLY A 311 -0.51 15.05 -22.49
C GLY A 311 0.81 15.57 -21.94
N GLN A 312 1.02 16.87 -22.12
CA GLN A 312 2.22 17.56 -21.68
C GLN A 312 1.85 18.90 -21.04
N ILE A 313 2.54 19.25 -19.96
CA ILE A 313 2.52 20.58 -19.36
C ILE A 313 3.79 21.32 -19.79
N GLN A 314 3.63 22.54 -20.30
CA GLN A 314 4.75 23.44 -20.58
C GLN A 314 4.30 24.90 -20.41
N ASN A 315 5.13 25.76 -19.83
CA ASN A 315 4.80 27.16 -19.57
C ASN A 315 3.46 27.37 -18.83
N GLY A 316 3.13 26.44 -17.92
CA GLY A 316 1.91 26.49 -17.11
C GLY A 316 0.64 26.16 -17.89
N VAL A 317 0.77 25.58 -19.09
CA VAL A 317 -0.35 25.15 -19.93
C VAL A 317 -0.25 23.65 -20.15
N PHE A 318 -1.33 22.93 -19.86
CA PHE A 318 -1.49 21.54 -20.27
C PHE A 318 -2.08 21.47 -21.68
N GLN A 319 -1.55 20.58 -22.51
CA GLN A 319 -2.09 20.21 -23.81
C GLN A 319 -2.10 18.68 -23.93
N GLY A 320 -3.22 18.10 -24.32
CA GLY A 320 -3.33 16.65 -24.41
C GLY A 320 -4.69 16.10 -24.83
N LYS A 321 -4.96 14.86 -24.44
CA LYS A 321 -6.19 14.13 -24.67
C LYS A 321 -6.74 13.64 -23.33
N ALA A 322 -8.06 13.63 -23.21
CA ALA A 322 -8.76 13.08 -22.06
C ALA A 322 -9.74 12.00 -22.51
N PHE A 323 -9.85 10.96 -21.70
CA PHE A 323 -10.55 9.73 -22.02
C PHE A 323 -11.53 9.37 -20.90
N MET A 324 -12.67 8.84 -21.30
CA MET A 324 -13.66 8.18 -20.44
C MET A 324 -13.87 6.80 -21.05
N ARG A 325 -13.59 5.73 -20.29
CA ARG A 325 -13.60 4.37 -20.85
C ARG A 325 -14.97 4.06 -21.46
N GLY A 326 -14.94 3.62 -22.72
CA GLY A 326 -16.10 3.26 -23.55
C GLY A 326 -16.97 4.44 -24.02
N LEU A 327 -16.53 5.69 -23.82
CA LEU A 327 -17.02 6.86 -24.56
C LEU A 327 -15.96 7.38 -25.55
N LYS A 328 -16.38 8.27 -26.46
CA LYS A 328 -15.48 8.90 -27.43
C LYS A 328 -14.50 9.85 -26.71
N SER A 329 -13.21 9.73 -27.04
CA SER A 329 -12.16 10.60 -26.50
C SER A 329 -12.33 12.04 -26.98
N ILE A 330 -11.89 12.98 -26.16
CA ILE A 330 -11.79 14.39 -26.55
C ILE A 330 -10.33 14.70 -26.87
N GLU A 331 -10.07 14.98 -28.14
CA GLU A 331 -8.76 15.43 -28.60
C GLU A 331 -8.57 16.92 -28.33
N ASN A 332 -7.31 17.33 -28.13
CA ASN A 332 -6.89 18.73 -27.99
C ASN A 332 -7.47 19.46 -26.76
N VAL A 333 -7.43 18.80 -25.61
CA VAL A 333 -7.68 19.41 -24.32
C VAL A 333 -6.57 20.42 -24.00
N ARG A 334 -6.96 21.64 -23.63
CA ARG A 334 -6.03 22.69 -23.18
C ARG A 334 -6.48 23.27 -21.84
N ALA A 335 -5.55 23.42 -20.90
CA ALA A 335 -5.82 23.97 -19.57
C ALA A 335 -4.72 24.94 -19.13
N GLU A 336 -5.10 26.09 -18.59
CA GLU A 336 -4.17 27.00 -17.92
C GLU A 336 -4.05 26.65 -16.43
N LEU A 337 -2.81 26.44 -15.97
CA LEU A 337 -2.50 25.85 -14.66
C LEU A 337 -1.74 26.81 -13.74
N THR A 338 -1.73 28.10 -14.06
CA THR A 338 -0.94 29.12 -13.34
C THR A 338 -1.65 29.75 -12.15
N GLU A 339 -2.83 29.25 -11.79
CA GLU A 339 -3.60 29.74 -10.65
C GLU A 339 -2.78 29.62 -9.34
N GLY A 340 -2.67 30.72 -8.59
CA GLY A 340 -1.92 30.76 -7.33
C GLY A 340 -0.39 30.81 -7.47
N ILE A 341 0.14 30.85 -8.70
CA ILE A 341 1.57 31.04 -8.97
C ILE A 341 1.84 32.53 -9.18
N ASP A 342 2.80 33.10 -8.44
CA ASP A 342 3.20 34.49 -8.65
C ASP A 342 3.88 34.66 -10.02
N ARG A 343 3.26 35.47 -10.88
CA ARG A 343 3.71 35.79 -12.25
C ARG A 343 5.11 36.40 -12.29
N ARG A 344 5.57 37.04 -11.21
CA ARG A 344 6.93 37.63 -11.13
C ARG A 344 8.01 36.59 -10.83
N THR A 345 7.63 35.44 -10.27
CA THR A 345 8.53 34.33 -9.90
C THR A 345 8.37 33.10 -10.79
N LEU A 346 7.59 33.21 -11.87
CA LEU A 346 7.23 32.12 -12.76
C LEU A 346 8.46 31.64 -13.55
N LYS A 347 9.27 30.79 -12.93
CA LYS A 347 10.34 30.04 -13.58
C LYS A 347 9.74 28.69 -13.94
N ASP A 348 9.33 28.56 -15.21
CA ASP A 348 8.88 27.27 -15.74
C ASP A 348 9.94 26.20 -15.45
N CYS A 349 9.50 25.01 -15.07
CA CYS A 349 10.39 23.90 -14.79
C CYS A 349 10.79 23.13 -16.05
N GLY A 350 10.30 23.54 -17.23
CA GLY A 350 10.45 22.81 -18.48
C GLY A 350 9.26 21.88 -18.74
N PRO A 351 9.26 21.15 -19.87
CA PRO A 351 8.18 20.26 -20.25
C PRO A 351 8.02 19.11 -19.24
N ILE A 352 6.76 18.75 -18.96
CA ILE A 352 6.39 17.58 -18.14
C ILE A 352 5.42 16.75 -18.97
N LYS A 353 5.81 15.58 -19.42
CA LYS A 353 4.89 14.63 -20.06
C LYS A 353 4.15 13.87 -18.98
N LEU A 354 2.88 13.54 -19.19
CA LEU A 354 2.09 12.80 -18.20
C LEU A 354 1.06 11.88 -18.83
N LYS A 355 0.80 10.79 -18.12
CA LYS A 355 -0.32 9.88 -18.36
C LYS A 355 -0.87 9.48 -17.02
N TRP A 356 -2.08 9.93 -16.71
CA TRP A 356 -2.77 9.60 -15.47
C TRP A 356 -4.03 8.82 -15.77
N TYR A 357 -4.28 7.84 -14.92
CA TYR A 357 -5.44 6.97 -14.96
C TYR A 357 -6.09 7.00 -13.58
N PHE A 358 -7.41 6.92 -13.57
CA PHE A 358 -8.20 6.92 -12.35
C PHE A 358 -9.27 5.84 -12.41
N VAL A 359 -9.43 5.13 -11.29
CA VAL A 359 -10.49 4.14 -11.06
C VAL A 359 -11.38 4.65 -9.94
N GLU A 360 -12.69 4.68 -10.17
CA GLU A 360 -13.68 5.09 -9.18
C GLU A 360 -13.63 4.18 -7.95
N GLY A 361 -13.77 4.76 -6.76
CA GLY A 361 -13.57 4.01 -5.52
C GLY A 361 -14.64 2.95 -5.24
N SER A 362 -15.85 3.18 -5.72
CA SER A 362 -17.01 2.29 -5.55
C SER A 362 -17.30 1.57 -6.86
N ALA A 363 -17.52 0.26 -6.80
CA ALA A 363 -17.89 -0.54 -7.98
C ALA A 363 -19.14 0.01 -8.69
N ASP A 364 -20.10 0.54 -7.92
CA ASP A 364 -21.34 1.11 -8.47
C ASP A 364 -21.13 2.42 -9.26
N LEU A 365 -19.98 3.08 -9.11
CA LEU A 365 -19.62 4.32 -9.81
C LEU A 365 -18.60 4.07 -10.92
N SER A 366 -18.12 2.84 -11.05
CA SER A 366 -17.10 2.42 -12.01
C SER A 366 -17.74 1.81 -13.25
N SER A 367 -17.10 2.02 -14.40
CA SER A 367 -17.41 1.35 -15.66
C SER A 367 -16.82 -0.07 -15.75
N LEU A 368 -15.84 -0.37 -14.90
CA LEU A 368 -15.27 -1.72 -14.77
C LEU A 368 -16.30 -2.68 -14.17
N ASN A 369 -16.30 -3.92 -14.64
CA ASN A 369 -17.12 -4.96 -14.01
C ASN A 369 -16.62 -5.29 -12.60
N LYS A 370 -17.41 -6.02 -11.80
CA LYS A 370 -17.08 -6.30 -10.39
C LYS A 370 -15.73 -6.98 -10.19
N ASP A 371 -15.33 -7.86 -11.10
CA ASP A 371 -14.07 -8.60 -10.99
C ASP A 371 -12.87 -7.73 -11.42
N GLU A 372 -13.01 -6.98 -12.52
CA GLU A 372 -12.02 -5.98 -12.97
C GLU A 372 -11.81 -4.89 -11.91
N HIS A 373 -12.91 -4.35 -11.36
CA HIS A 373 -12.87 -3.33 -10.31
C HIS A 373 -12.19 -3.86 -9.06
N LYS A 374 -12.53 -5.07 -8.62
CA LYS A 374 -11.89 -5.69 -7.46
C LYS A 374 -10.39 -5.90 -7.69
N ARG A 375 -10.00 -6.45 -8.84
CA ARG A 375 -8.59 -6.63 -9.23
C ARG A 375 -7.82 -5.30 -9.18
N MET A 376 -8.36 -4.25 -9.79
CA MET A 376 -7.72 -2.94 -9.79
C MET A 376 -7.72 -2.27 -8.43
N ASN A 377 -8.80 -2.40 -7.65
CA ASN A 377 -8.90 -1.83 -6.31
C ASN A 377 -7.87 -2.45 -5.35
N ASP A 378 -7.76 -3.79 -5.34
CA ASP A 378 -6.78 -4.52 -4.55
C ASP A 378 -5.34 -4.13 -4.95
N LYS A 379 -5.08 -4.00 -6.25
CA LYS A 379 -3.79 -3.54 -6.78
C LYS A 379 -3.48 -2.09 -6.37
N LEU A 380 -4.39 -1.16 -6.63
CA LEU A 380 -4.23 0.28 -6.37
C LEU A 380 -4.16 0.63 -4.87
N ASN A 381 -4.75 -0.17 -3.98
CA ASN A 381 -4.58 0.01 -2.54
C ASN A 381 -3.11 -0.14 -2.12
N ASN A 382 -2.35 -0.98 -2.84
CA ASN A 382 -0.96 -1.28 -2.54
C ASN A 382 0.00 -0.40 -3.37
N ILE A 383 -0.28 -0.26 -4.67
CA ILE A 383 0.63 0.35 -5.66
C ILE A 383 -0.01 1.52 -6.43
N GLY A 384 -1.09 2.09 -5.91
CA GLY A 384 -1.70 3.30 -6.47
C GLY A 384 -0.87 4.54 -6.15
N GLY A 385 -0.75 5.43 -7.13
CA GLY A 385 -0.05 6.70 -7.01
C GLY A 385 0.37 7.26 -8.36
N VAL A 386 0.78 8.53 -8.38
CA VAL A 386 1.43 9.14 -9.54
C VAL A 386 2.93 9.05 -9.39
N TYR A 387 3.56 8.33 -10.30
CA TYR A 387 5.00 8.12 -10.35
C TYR A 387 5.71 9.28 -11.05
N VAL A 388 6.94 9.58 -10.67
CA VAL A 388 7.75 10.58 -11.38
C VAL A 388 8.97 9.88 -11.96
N TYR A 389 9.15 10.02 -13.27
CA TYR A 389 10.29 9.47 -14.01
C TYR A 389 11.15 10.62 -14.52
N ARG A 390 12.47 10.43 -14.46
CA ARG A 390 13.46 11.31 -15.05
C ARG A 390 14.37 10.50 -15.96
N ASP A 391 14.39 10.85 -17.24
CA ASP A 391 15.21 10.16 -18.26
C ASP A 391 14.99 8.62 -18.25
N GLY A 392 13.74 8.17 -18.11
CA GLY A 392 13.36 6.75 -18.08
C GLY A 392 13.45 6.05 -16.71
N LEU A 393 13.91 6.73 -15.66
CA LEU A 393 14.08 6.15 -14.33
C LEU A 393 13.19 6.79 -13.28
N ARG A 394 12.57 5.96 -12.43
CA ARG A 394 11.69 6.44 -11.37
C ARG A 394 12.49 7.17 -10.30
N ILE A 395 11.96 8.31 -9.85
CA ILE A 395 12.45 9.06 -8.70
C ILE A 395 11.59 8.72 -7.49
N LEU A 396 12.17 8.01 -6.53
CA LEU A 396 11.58 7.81 -5.21
C LEU A 396 11.65 9.14 -4.42
N PRO A 397 10.71 9.42 -3.51
CA PRO A 397 9.59 8.57 -3.08
C PRO A 397 8.29 8.76 -3.89
N TYR A 398 8.32 9.44 -5.04
CA TYR A 398 7.08 9.80 -5.74
C TYR A 398 6.33 8.54 -6.23
N GLY A 399 5.05 8.46 -5.82
CA GLY A 399 4.17 7.32 -6.08
C GLY A 399 4.19 6.23 -5.01
N GLU A 400 5.01 6.33 -3.95
CA GLU A 400 4.96 5.39 -2.82
C GLU A 400 3.68 5.54 -1.97
N THR A 401 3.27 4.45 -1.32
CA THR A 401 2.12 4.39 -0.40
C THR A 401 2.41 5.23 0.85
N GLY A 402 2.02 6.52 0.82
CA GLY A 402 2.30 7.49 1.89
C GLY A 402 3.00 8.76 1.39
N ASN A 403 3.50 8.78 0.15
CA ASN A 403 4.05 9.98 -0.49
C ASN A 403 3.02 10.64 -1.42
N ASP A 404 2.08 11.36 -0.82
CA ASP A 404 1.11 12.17 -1.56
C ASP A 404 1.69 13.57 -1.83
N PHE A 405 2.68 13.65 -2.73
CA PHE A 405 3.35 14.92 -3.03
C PHE A 405 2.43 15.95 -3.70
N LEU A 406 1.26 15.55 -4.22
CA LEU A 406 0.25 16.46 -4.79
C LEU A 406 -0.84 16.83 -3.77
N ASN A 407 -0.76 16.33 -2.53
CA ASN A 407 -1.75 16.53 -1.46
C ASN A 407 -3.19 16.20 -1.91
N MET A 408 -3.37 15.13 -2.68
CA MET A 408 -4.69 14.63 -3.07
C MET A 408 -5.55 14.29 -1.85
N GLU A 409 -5.03 13.48 -0.92
CA GLU A 409 -5.79 12.99 0.24
C GLU A 409 -6.10 14.11 1.24
N GLU A 410 -5.14 15.01 1.49
CA GLU A 410 -5.37 16.18 2.34
C GLU A 410 -6.53 17.02 1.80
N ARG A 411 -6.55 17.28 0.49
CA ARG A 411 -7.54 18.15 -0.15
C ARG A 411 -8.92 17.51 -0.28
N ARG A 412 -9.01 16.19 -0.35
CA ARG A 412 -10.30 15.46 -0.35
C ARG A 412 -11.14 15.75 0.89
N SER A 413 -10.51 16.03 2.03
CA SER A 413 -11.20 16.41 3.27
C SER A 413 -11.88 17.78 3.21
N LEU A 414 -11.50 18.65 2.27
CA LEU A 414 -12.01 20.02 2.15
C LEU A 414 -13.35 20.08 1.40
N ARG A 415 -13.40 19.53 0.17
CA ARG A 415 -14.61 19.52 -0.69
C ARG A 415 -14.55 18.38 -1.70
N ALA A 416 -15.32 17.31 -1.47
CA ALA A 416 -15.30 16.09 -2.28
C ALA A 416 -15.62 16.30 -3.78
N ARG A 417 -16.49 17.25 -4.14
CA ARG A 417 -16.78 17.56 -5.56
C ARG A 417 -15.63 18.30 -6.27
N THR A 418 -14.86 19.11 -5.54
CA THR A 418 -13.72 19.88 -6.09
C THR A 418 -12.45 19.03 -6.15
N TYR A 419 -12.25 18.18 -5.16
CA TYR A 419 -11.09 17.31 -5.01
C TYR A 419 -11.53 15.85 -5.12
N LEU A 420 -11.80 15.43 -6.36
CA LEU A 420 -12.32 14.09 -6.69
C LEU A 420 -11.28 12.99 -6.49
N PHE A 421 -10.06 13.23 -6.98
CA PHE A 421 -9.03 12.22 -7.12
C PHE A 421 -8.41 11.81 -5.78
N SER A 422 -8.11 10.51 -5.66
CA SER A 422 -7.44 9.89 -4.51
C SER A 422 -6.13 9.27 -4.96
N HIS A 423 -5.09 9.42 -4.14
CA HIS A 423 -3.76 8.87 -4.41
C HIS A 423 -3.84 7.35 -4.63
N ARG A 424 -4.61 6.64 -3.80
CA ARG A 424 -4.80 5.16 -3.86
C ARG A 424 -5.77 4.69 -4.95
N ARG A 425 -6.27 5.61 -5.78
CA ARG A 425 -7.18 5.34 -6.90
C ARG A 425 -6.64 5.82 -8.22
N MET A 426 -5.47 6.45 -8.19
CA MET A 426 -4.74 6.89 -9.35
C MET A 426 -3.59 5.94 -9.65
N PHE A 427 -3.26 5.83 -10.92
CA PHE A 427 -1.99 5.27 -11.37
C PHE A 427 -1.53 5.99 -12.63
N GLY A 428 -0.23 5.93 -12.90
CA GLY A 428 0.37 6.60 -14.05
C GLY A 428 1.56 7.46 -13.64
N PHE A 429 2.04 8.31 -14.54
CA PHE A 429 3.32 8.97 -14.36
C PHE A 429 3.36 10.43 -14.81
N MET A 430 4.37 11.13 -14.31
CA MET A 430 4.93 12.34 -14.88
C MET A 430 6.38 12.04 -15.31
N GLU A 431 6.73 12.33 -16.56
CA GLU A 431 8.06 12.17 -17.12
C GLU A 431 8.68 13.54 -17.37
N ILE A 432 9.93 13.67 -16.93
CA ILE A 432 10.80 14.84 -17.11
C ILE A 432 12.18 14.39 -17.60
N SER A 433 13.00 15.33 -18.05
CA SER A 433 14.38 15.05 -18.47
C SER A 433 15.36 15.97 -17.77
N LYS A 434 16.57 15.49 -17.50
CA LYS A 434 17.63 16.36 -16.97
C LYS A 434 18.05 17.44 -17.96
N ALA A 435 17.88 17.19 -19.26
CA ALA A 435 18.17 18.12 -20.33
C ALA A 435 17.19 19.30 -20.38
N GLU A 436 15.89 19.02 -20.30
CA GLU A 436 14.85 20.02 -20.50
C GLU A 436 14.35 20.62 -19.18
N ASN A 437 14.62 19.96 -18.04
CA ASN A 437 14.27 20.43 -16.70
C ASN A 437 15.51 20.65 -15.80
N PRO A 438 16.48 21.51 -16.19
CA PRO A 438 17.76 21.67 -15.47
C PRO A 438 17.61 22.31 -14.07
N ASN A 439 16.53 23.05 -13.83
CA ASN A 439 16.28 23.75 -12.57
C ASN A 439 15.54 22.87 -11.52
N LEU A 440 15.07 21.67 -11.91
CA LEU A 440 14.63 20.64 -10.97
C LEU A 440 15.86 19.87 -10.49
N VAL A 441 16.37 20.29 -9.32
CA VAL A 441 17.61 19.78 -8.72
C VAL A 441 17.27 18.60 -7.81
N ASP A 442 17.98 17.48 -7.96
CA ASP A 442 17.80 16.30 -7.10
C ASP A 442 18.35 16.57 -5.68
N LYS A 443 17.70 15.99 -4.66
CA LYS A 443 18.24 16.04 -3.28
C LYS A 443 19.58 15.30 -3.21
N SER A 444 20.41 15.61 -2.21
CA SER A 444 21.69 14.91 -1.99
C SER A 444 21.51 13.42 -1.71
N SER A 445 20.40 13.05 -1.06
CA SER A 445 19.98 11.66 -0.83
C SER A 445 19.51 10.95 -2.10
N ARG A 446 19.36 11.67 -3.23
CA ARG A 446 18.79 11.20 -4.51
C ARG A 446 17.34 10.68 -4.40
N GLU A 447 16.69 10.96 -3.29
CA GLU A 447 15.27 10.75 -3.06
C GLU A 447 14.54 12.10 -3.16
N GLY A 448 13.87 12.32 -4.27
CA GLY A 448 13.10 13.52 -4.55
C GLY A 448 13.93 14.73 -4.97
N PHE A 449 13.25 15.88 -5.05
CA PHE A 449 13.84 17.14 -5.53
C PHE A 449 14.07 18.11 -4.37
N VAL A 450 15.08 18.96 -4.51
CA VAL A 450 15.29 20.09 -3.60
C VAL A 450 14.06 20.99 -3.65
N GLU A 451 13.48 21.26 -2.48
CA GLU A 451 12.27 22.08 -2.34
C GLU A 451 12.62 23.55 -2.59
N ASN A 452 12.58 23.93 -3.86
CA ASN A 452 12.85 25.27 -4.34
C ASN A 452 11.64 25.81 -5.14
N ALA A 453 11.74 27.04 -5.65
CA ALA A 453 10.66 27.64 -6.44
C ALA A 453 10.24 26.80 -7.66
N THR A 454 11.20 26.15 -8.32
CA THR A 454 10.95 25.28 -9.49
C THR A 454 10.19 24.01 -9.11
N TYR A 455 10.55 23.38 -7.99
CA TYR A 455 9.81 22.23 -7.46
C TYR A 455 8.39 22.61 -7.04
N ASN A 456 8.24 23.77 -6.38
CA ASN A 456 6.92 24.29 -6.02
C ASN A 456 6.06 24.54 -7.25
N TYR A 457 6.65 25.06 -8.33
CA TYR A 457 5.97 25.20 -9.62
C TYR A 457 5.53 23.84 -10.18
N PHE A 458 6.45 22.87 -10.30
CA PHE A 458 6.18 21.49 -10.77
C PHE A 458 5.01 20.86 -10.01
N ARG A 459 5.02 20.96 -8.68
CA ARG A 459 3.96 20.47 -7.82
C ARG A 459 2.64 21.22 -8.02
N THR A 460 2.68 22.55 -8.09
CA THR A 460 1.47 23.39 -8.19
C THR A 460 0.76 23.18 -9.52
N VAL A 461 1.47 23.07 -10.63
CA VAL A 461 0.84 22.79 -11.94
C VAL A 461 0.18 21.41 -11.95
N GLY A 462 0.78 20.40 -11.33
CA GLY A 462 0.17 19.08 -11.16
C GLY A 462 -1.14 19.13 -10.36
N ILE A 463 -1.14 19.86 -9.23
CA ILE A 463 -2.34 20.07 -8.40
C ILE A 463 -3.44 20.81 -9.17
N ASN A 464 -3.08 21.88 -9.89
CA ASN A 464 -4.03 22.65 -10.67
C ASN A 464 -4.59 21.83 -11.83
N LEU A 465 -3.81 20.91 -12.41
CA LEU A 465 -4.30 20.01 -13.43
C LEU A 465 -5.34 19.04 -12.88
N LEU A 466 -5.13 18.47 -11.69
CA LEU A 466 -6.13 17.63 -11.01
C LEU A 466 -7.42 18.40 -10.74
N LYS A 467 -7.34 19.63 -10.24
CA LYS A 467 -8.51 20.48 -10.03
C LYS A 467 -9.26 20.77 -11.32
N TRP A 468 -8.53 21.16 -12.36
CA TRP A 468 -9.10 21.43 -13.67
C TRP A 468 -9.78 20.18 -14.24
N TRP A 469 -9.13 19.01 -14.09
CA TRP A 469 -9.66 17.74 -14.58
C TRP A 469 -10.99 17.38 -13.89
N ALA A 470 -11.09 17.57 -12.57
CA ALA A 470 -12.34 17.35 -11.84
C ALA A 470 -13.43 18.38 -12.20
N ILE A 471 -13.11 19.67 -12.12
CA ILE A 471 -14.13 20.73 -12.17
C ILE A 471 -14.56 21.06 -13.59
N GLN A 472 -13.60 21.22 -14.50
CA GLN A 472 -13.86 21.73 -15.85
C GLN A 472 -14.11 20.61 -16.83
N TYR A 473 -13.36 19.50 -16.73
CA TYR A 473 -13.50 18.39 -17.66
C TYR A 473 -14.58 17.39 -17.22
N LEU A 474 -14.55 16.92 -15.97
CA LEU A 474 -15.56 16.01 -15.44
C LEU A 474 -16.84 16.73 -15.01
N GLU A 475 -16.80 18.06 -14.93
CA GLU A 475 -17.94 18.94 -14.60
C GLU A 475 -18.62 18.59 -13.28
N THR A 476 -17.85 18.16 -12.28
CA THR A 476 -18.36 17.67 -10.98
C THR A 476 -19.16 18.69 -10.15
N LEU A 477 -19.16 19.96 -10.55
CA LEU A 477 -19.95 21.02 -9.92
C LEU A 477 -21.29 21.29 -10.60
N LYS A 478 -21.54 20.76 -11.80
CA LYS A 478 -22.81 20.89 -12.50
C LYS A 478 -23.73 19.73 -12.12
N ASP A 479 -25.00 20.03 -11.90
CA ASP A 479 -26.02 18.98 -11.88
C ASP A 479 -26.14 18.42 -13.31
N ASP A 480 -26.01 17.09 -13.45
CA ASP A 480 -25.86 16.37 -14.73
C ASP A 480 -24.56 16.66 -15.50
N GLY A 481 -23.45 16.97 -14.80
CA GLY A 481 -22.12 17.07 -15.41
C GLY A 481 -21.68 15.77 -16.11
N LYS A 482 -20.66 15.86 -16.96
CA LYS A 482 -20.15 14.71 -17.74
C LYS A 482 -19.87 13.44 -16.91
N ARG A 483 -19.34 13.59 -15.69
CA ARG A 483 -19.14 12.44 -14.77
C ARG A 483 -20.45 11.77 -14.38
N ASP A 484 -21.46 12.53 -14.01
CA ASP A 484 -22.75 11.96 -13.58
C ASP A 484 -23.48 11.34 -14.78
N SER A 485 -23.39 11.97 -15.95
CA SER A 485 -23.87 11.40 -17.23
C SER A 485 -23.19 10.07 -17.55
N TYR A 486 -21.87 9.99 -17.37
CA TYR A 486 -21.08 8.77 -17.55
C TYR A 486 -21.51 7.65 -16.60
N ILE A 487 -21.61 7.96 -15.30
CA ILE A 487 -22.00 6.99 -14.27
C ILE A 487 -23.42 6.46 -14.53
N ASN A 488 -24.36 7.34 -14.87
CA ASN A 488 -25.74 6.96 -15.14
C ASN A 488 -25.85 6.05 -16.38
N TYR A 489 -25.08 6.34 -17.44
CA TYR A 489 -25.01 5.48 -18.62
C TYR A 489 -24.58 4.05 -18.27
N TYR A 490 -23.44 3.89 -17.59
CA TYR A 490 -22.91 2.55 -17.25
C TYR A 490 -23.76 1.80 -16.23
N LYS A 491 -24.37 2.49 -15.26
CA LYS A 491 -25.36 1.88 -14.37
C LYS A 491 -26.52 1.28 -15.16
N SER A 492 -27.05 2.02 -16.14
CA SER A 492 -28.16 1.54 -16.96
C SER A 492 -27.76 0.32 -17.83
N GLU A 493 -26.54 0.29 -18.35
CA GLU A 493 -26.02 -0.85 -19.13
C GLU A 493 -25.76 -2.08 -18.24
N TYR A 494 -25.21 -1.88 -17.05
CA TYR A 494 -25.01 -2.96 -16.08
C TYR A 494 -26.35 -3.57 -15.64
N GLU A 495 -27.36 -2.74 -15.34
CA GLU A 495 -28.71 -3.22 -15.00
C GLU A 495 -29.36 -4.03 -16.13
N LYS A 496 -29.18 -3.64 -17.40
CA LYS A 496 -29.65 -4.40 -18.56
C LYS A 496 -28.92 -5.75 -18.66
N ALA A 497 -27.60 -5.77 -18.50
CA ALA A 497 -26.80 -6.99 -18.56
C ALA A 497 -27.11 -7.96 -17.41
N GLU A 498 -27.34 -7.46 -16.20
CA GLU A 498 -27.71 -8.28 -15.03
C GLU A 498 -29.10 -8.89 -15.20
N LYS A 499 -30.08 -8.12 -15.72
CA LYS A 499 -31.42 -8.65 -16.06
C LYS A 499 -31.35 -9.76 -17.12
N ALA A 500 -30.50 -9.60 -18.13
CA ALA A 500 -30.27 -10.62 -19.15
C ALA A 500 -29.63 -11.89 -18.57
N ARG A 501 -28.59 -11.74 -17.72
CA ARG A 501 -27.95 -12.86 -17.00
C ARG A 501 -28.91 -13.60 -16.08
N GLN A 502 -29.78 -12.88 -15.35
CA GLN A 502 -30.76 -13.50 -14.47
C GLN A 502 -31.79 -14.30 -15.28
N SER A 503 -32.24 -13.76 -16.41
CA SER A 503 -33.15 -14.45 -17.32
C SER A 503 -32.53 -15.73 -17.89
N GLN A 504 -31.24 -15.70 -18.24
CA GLN A 504 -30.50 -16.88 -18.69
C GLN A 504 -30.35 -17.94 -17.59
N LYS A 505 -30.02 -17.54 -16.35
CA LYS A 505 -29.96 -18.47 -15.19
C LYS A 505 -31.31 -19.11 -14.88
N ASP A 506 -32.40 -18.35 -15.00
CA ASP A 506 -33.75 -18.86 -14.78
C ASP A 506 -34.17 -19.86 -15.89
N GLU A 507 -33.74 -19.66 -17.13
CA GLU A 507 -33.91 -20.64 -18.22
C GLU A 507 -33.09 -21.91 -17.99
N GLU A 508 -31.81 -21.81 -17.63
CA GLU A 508 -30.94 -22.96 -17.31
C GLU A 508 -31.49 -23.78 -16.14
N LYS A 509 -32.07 -23.11 -15.13
CA LYS A 509 -32.71 -23.78 -13.99
C LYS A 509 -33.94 -24.59 -14.43
N LYS A 510 -34.79 -24.00 -15.29
CA LYS A 510 -35.96 -24.69 -15.85
C LYS A 510 -35.55 -25.91 -16.69
N GLU A 511 -34.49 -25.79 -17.49
CA GLU A 511 -33.94 -26.92 -18.27
C GLU A 511 -33.43 -28.03 -17.35
N LYS A 512 -32.65 -27.70 -16.30
CA LYS A 512 -32.16 -28.69 -15.32
C LYS A 512 -33.29 -29.38 -14.55
N GLU A 513 -34.31 -28.65 -14.13
CA GLU A 513 -35.49 -29.22 -13.46
C GLU A 513 -36.26 -30.17 -14.39
N HIS A 514 -36.46 -29.77 -15.65
CA HIS A 514 -37.09 -30.61 -16.68
C HIS A 514 -36.32 -31.91 -16.93
N LEU A 515 -35.00 -31.84 -17.12
CA LEU A 515 -34.13 -33.02 -17.34
C LEU A 515 -34.12 -33.95 -16.11
N LYS A 516 -34.18 -33.40 -14.89
CA LYS A 516 -34.25 -34.17 -13.64
C LYS A 516 -35.59 -34.90 -13.49
N ASP A 517 -36.71 -34.23 -13.78
CA ASP A 517 -38.04 -34.87 -13.75
C ASP A 517 -38.13 -36.00 -14.77
N LEU A 518 -37.57 -35.80 -15.98
CA LEU A 518 -37.53 -36.82 -17.02
C LEU A 518 -36.71 -38.06 -16.61
N ARG A 519 -35.52 -37.85 -16.02
CA ARG A 519 -34.69 -38.94 -15.46
C ARG A 519 -35.42 -39.72 -14.37
N ASN A 520 -36.12 -39.03 -13.47
CA ASN A 520 -36.89 -39.68 -12.41
C ASN A 520 -38.04 -40.53 -12.97
N LYS A 521 -38.76 -40.04 -14.00
CA LYS A 521 -39.80 -40.80 -14.70
C LYS A 521 -39.25 -42.08 -15.33
N LEU A 522 -38.17 -41.98 -16.12
CA LEU A 522 -37.53 -43.12 -16.78
C LEU A 522 -36.98 -44.16 -15.78
N SER A 523 -36.46 -43.72 -14.63
CA SER A 523 -35.90 -44.62 -13.61
C SER A 523 -36.95 -45.41 -12.80
N ARG A 524 -38.21 -44.96 -12.76
CA ARG A 524 -39.31 -45.61 -12.03
C ARG A 524 -40.06 -46.64 -12.88
N ASP A 525 -39.77 -46.71 -14.18
CA ASP A 525 -40.67 -47.33 -15.18
C ASP A 525 -40.34 -48.78 -15.57
N THR A 526 -39.45 -49.47 -14.87
CA THR A 526 -39.10 -50.87 -15.19
C THR A 526 -40.19 -51.89 -14.85
N ASN A 527 -41.00 -51.65 -13.81
CA ASN A 527 -42.07 -52.60 -13.40
C ASN A 527 -43.49 -52.14 -13.79
N SER A 528 -43.67 -50.86 -14.11
CA SER A 528 -44.97 -50.26 -14.42
C SER A 528 -45.49 -50.68 -15.79
N ILE A 529 -44.61 -50.79 -16.80
CA ILE A 529 -44.97 -51.27 -18.14
C ILE A 529 -45.42 -52.73 -18.06
N GLU A 530 -44.66 -53.59 -17.38
CA GLU A 530 -45.00 -55.01 -17.24
C GLU A 530 -46.29 -55.23 -16.42
N LEU A 531 -46.52 -54.45 -15.35
CA LEU A 531 -47.79 -54.47 -14.60
C LEU A 531 -48.97 -54.00 -15.46
N LEU A 532 -48.75 -53.00 -16.33
CA LEU A 532 -49.76 -52.50 -17.25
C LEU A 532 -50.07 -53.54 -18.34
N THR A 533 -49.06 -54.14 -18.99
CA THR A 533 -49.26 -55.21 -19.98
C THR A 533 -50.01 -56.38 -19.35
N ASN A 534 -49.59 -56.84 -18.16
CA ASN A 534 -50.26 -57.95 -17.47
C ASN A 534 -51.72 -57.63 -17.10
N ARG A 535 -52.02 -56.39 -16.70
CA ARG A 535 -53.40 -55.96 -16.44
C ARG A 535 -54.22 -55.94 -17.74
N LEU A 536 -53.65 -55.43 -18.84
CA LEU A 536 -54.32 -55.36 -20.14
C LEU A 536 -54.54 -56.77 -20.72
N GLN A 537 -53.59 -57.70 -20.57
CA GLN A 537 -53.77 -59.11 -20.94
C GLN A 537 -54.91 -59.77 -20.16
N LYS A 538 -55.04 -59.51 -18.85
CA LYS A 538 -56.16 -60.02 -18.05
C LYS A 538 -57.51 -59.45 -18.50
N ASP A 539 -57.55 -58.16 -18.84
CA ASP A 539 -58.75 -57.51 -19.37
C ASP A 539 -59.14 -58.09 -20.75
N VAL A 540 -58.16 -58.40 -21.60
CA VAL A 540 -58.37 -59.11 -22.88
C VAL A 540 -59.03 -60.47 -22.65
N VAL A 541 -58.50 -61.30 -21.75
CA VAL A 541 -59.07 -62.63 -21.45
C VAL A 541 -60.51 -62.54 -20.94
N LEU A 542 -60.79 -61.63 -20.00
CA LEU A 542 -62.14 -61.43 -19.46
C LEU A 542 -63.14 -61.01 -20.55
N ARG A 543 -62.76 -60.07 -21.42
CA ARG A 543 -63.61 -59.62 -22.54
C ARG A 543 -63.86 -60.74 -23.54
N ILE A 544 -62.86 -61.57 -23.79
CA ILE A 544 -62.98 -62.78 -24.62
C ILE A 544 -64.00 -63.75 -24.00
N GLU A 545 -63.92 -64.05 -22.70
CA GLU A 545 -64.87 -64.94 -22.00
C GLU A 545 -66.33 -64.43 -22.07
N GLU A 546 -66.55 -63.13 -21.88
CA GLU A 546 -67.87 -62.51 -22.04
C GLU A 546 -68.36 -62.56 -23.50
N GLY A 547 -67.43 -62.37 -24.45
CA GLY A 547 -67.68 -62.51 -25.89
C GLY A 547 -68.11 -63.92 -26.28
N ILE A 548 -67.47 -64.97 -25.72
CA ILE A 548 -67.85 -66.37 -25.94
C ILE A 548 -69.32 -66.57 -25.60
N ASN A 549 -69.79 -66.14 -24.44
CA ASN A 549 -71.18 -66.36 -24.01
C ASN A 549 -72.20 -65.69 -24.94
N ARG A 550 -71.85 -64.56 -25.55
CA ARG A 550 -72.73 -63.87 -26.51
C ARG A 550 -72.71 -64.54 -27.89
N ILE A 551 -71.54 -64.98 -28.34
CA ILE A 551 -71.37 -65.67 -29.62
C ILE A 551 -72.03 -67.05 -29.58
N THR A 552 -71.86 -67.81 -28.49
CA THR A 552 -72.43 -69.16 -28.34
C THR A 552 -73.97 -69.17 -28.28
N ASN A 553 -74.60 -68.08 -27.84
CA ASN A 553 -76.06 -67.93 -27.73
C ASN A 553 -76.73 -67.22 -28.92
N ALA A 554 -75.98 -66.92 -29.98
CA ALA A 554 -76.52 -66.22 -31.14
C ALA A 554 -77.21 -67.16 -32.13
N ASN A 555 -78.39 -66.73 -32.63
CA ASN A 555 -79.32 -67.57 -33.40
C ASN A 555 -78.94 -67.78 -34.89
N SER A 556 -77.85 -67.18 -35.39
CA SER A 556 -77.39 -67.31 -36.78
C SER A 556 -75.87 -67.12 -36.89
N ARG A 557 -75.25 -67.71 -37.92
CA ARG A 557 -73.81 -67.59 -38.18
C ARG A 557 -73.38 -66.15 -38.45
N PHE A 558 -74.20 -65.38 -39.15
CA PHE A 558 -73.96 -63.95 -39.40
C PHE A 558 -73.87 -63.16 -38.08
N ASN A 559 -74.75 -63.43 -37.12
CA ASN A 559 -74.71 -62.77 -35.81
C ASN A 559 -73.45 -63.19 -35.01
N GLN A 560 -73.01 -64.44 -35.14
CA GLN A 560 -71.78 -64.92 -34.48
C GLN A 560 -70.53 -64.23 -35.03
N GLU A 561 -70.38 -64.12 -36.35
CA GLU A 561 -69.24 -63.43 -36.99
C GLU A 561 -69.27 -61.92 -36.70
N GLN A 562 -70.46 -61.30 -36.65
CA GLN A 562 -70.61 -59.89 -36.32
C GLN A 562 -70.24 -59.59 -34.86
N PHE A 563 -70.64 -60.45 -33.91
CA PHE A 563 -70.22 -60.33 -32.51
C PHE A 563 -68.71 -60.58 -32.36
N PHE A 564 -68.13 -61.53 -33.10
CA PHE A 564 -66.68 -61.79 -33.09
C PHE A 564 -65.86 -60.59 -33.60
N TYR A 565 -66.28 -59.97 -34.72
CA TYR A 565 -65.60 -58.79 -35.24
C TYR A 565 -65.71 -57.61 -34.26
N SER A 566 -66.88 -57.36 -33.68
CA SER A 566 -67.04 -56.32 -32.65
C SER A 566 -66.16 -56.53 -31.41
N LEU A 567 -65.93 -57.79 -31.03
CA LEU A 567 -65.04 -58.16 -29.93
C LEU A 567 -63.57 -57.96 -30.31
N LYS A 568 -63.15 -58.39 -31.52
CA LYS A 568 -61.78 -58.20 -32.04
C LYS A 568 -61.37 -56.74 -31.92
N LEU A 569 -62.22 -55.85 -32.39
CA LEU A 569 -61.99 -54.41 -32.36
C LEU A 569 -61.95 -53.87 -30.95
N ASN A 570 -62.83 -54.41 -30.08
CA ASN A 570 -62.85 -54.13 -28.66
C ASN A 570 -61.51 -54.40 -27.96
N LEU A 571 -60.83 -55.44 -28.40
CA LEU A 571 -59.54 -55.87 -27.86
C LEU A 571 -58.37 -55.06 -28.43
N TYR A 572 -58.36 -54.73 -29.73
CA TYR A 572 -57.25 -54.00 -30.36
C TYR A 572 -57.02 -52.61 -29.77
N GLU A 573 -58.06 -51.92 -29.31
CA GLU A 573 -57.87 -50.59 -28.72
C GLU A 573 -57.30 -50.60 -27.31
N THR A 574 -57.32 -51.77 -26.67
CA THR A 574 -56.59 -52.03 -25.43
C THR A 574 -55.08 -51.82 -25.65
N ILE A 575 -54.57 -52.01 -26.88
CA ILE A 575 -53.18 -51.76 -27.28
C ILE A 575 -52.87 -50.25 -27.32
N SER A 576 -53.83 -49.40 -27.69
CA SER A 576 -53.64 -47.95 -27.77
C SER A 576 -53.34 -47.30 -26.40
N GLN A 577 -53.81 -47.90 -25.30
CA GLN A 577 -53.51 -47.42 -23.94
C GLN A 577 -52.02 -47.49 -23.57
N ILE A 578 -51.26 -48.39 -24.19
CA ILE A 578 -49.82 -48.48 -23.98
C ILE A 578 -49.10 -47.22 -24.51
N ASN A 579 -49.62 -46.54 -25.55
CA ASN A 579 -49.03 -45.31 -26.09
C ASN A 579 -49.01 -44.14 -25.08
N SER A 580 -49.85 -44.17 -24.05
CA SER A 580 -49.90 -43.12 -23.01
C SER A 580 -48.63 -43.02 -22.15
N VAL A 581 -47.77 -44.04 -22.20
CA VAL A 581 -46.51 -44.12 -21.43
C VAL A 581 -45.29 -43.76 -22.30
N LYS A 582 -45.50 -43.49 -23.60
CA LYS A 582 -44.44 -43.10 -24.54
C LYS A 582 -43.97 -41.66 -24.24
N ILE A 583 -42.65 -41.45 -24.25
CA ILE A 583 -42.06 -40.14 -23.93
C ILE A 583 -41.74 -39.39 -25.23
N GLU A 584 -42.29 -38.18 -25.37
CA GLU A 584 -41.99 -37.25 -26.47
C GLU A 584 -40.86 -36.28 -26.10
N ILE A 585 -39.98 -36.00 -27.08
CA ILE A 585 -38.84 -35.08 -26.91
C ILE A 585 -39.29 -33.66 -27.25
N ASN A 586 -39.04 -32.71 -26.34
CA ASN A 586 -39.34 -31.30 -26.58
C ASN A 586 -38.15 -30.62 -27.27
N PRO A 587 -38.27 -30.16 -28.53
CA PRO A 587 -37.14 -29.62 -29.30
C PRO A 587 -36.53 -28.33 -28.73
N ARG A 588 -37.15 -27.71 -27.72
CA ARG A 588 -36.65 -26.51 -27.04
C ARG A 588 -35.39 -26.74 -26.18
N TYR A 589 -35.16 -27.97 -25.71
CA TYR A 589 -34.08 -28.28 -24.76
C TYR A 589 -33.00 -29.17 -25.38
N GLN A 590 -31.77 -29.07 -24.88
CA GLN A 590 -30.69 -29.98 -25.27
C GLN A 590 -30.65 -31.18 -24.32
N TYR A 591 -30.70 -32.39 -24.90
CA TYR A 591 -30.71 -33.62 -24.14
C TYR A 591 -29.33 -34.29 -24.17
N PRO A 592 -28.78 -34.68 -23.01
CA PRO A 592 -27.58 -35.52 -22.93
C PRO A 592 -27.77 -36.85 -23.66
N TYR A 593 -26.69 -37.38 -24.26
CA TYR A 593 -26.75 -38.59 -25.08
C TYR A 593 -27.23 -39.83 -24.30
N ASP A 594 -26.79 -39.98 -23.05
CA ASP A 594 -27.25 -41.03 -22.12
C ASP A 594 -28.76 -40.97 -21.90
N LEU A 595 -29.32 -39.77 -21.76
CA LEU A 595 -30.75 -39.59 -21.55
C LEU A 595 -31.55 -39.89 -22.83
N LEU A 596 -31.03 -39.51 -23.99
CA LEU A 596 -31.64 -39.83 -25.28
C LEU A 596 -31.70 -41.35 -25.51
N ASP A 597 -30.63 -42.06 -25.17
CA ASP A 597 -30.53 -43.51 -25.26
C ASP A 597 -31.52 -44.20 -24.30
N MET A 598 -31.68 -43.68 -23.07
CA MET A 598 -32.68 -44.15 -22.12
C MET A 598 -34.12 -43.96 -22.65
N ILE A 599 -34.43 -42.81 -23.24
CA ILE A 599 -35.76 -42.53 -23.84
C ILE A 599 -36.04 -43.48 -25.01
N ASN A 600 -35.06 -43.66 -25.89
CA ASN A 600 -35.19 -44.57 -27.03
C ASN A 600 -35.38 -46.02 -26.57
N THR A 601 -34.60 -46.47 -25.57
CA THR A 601 -34.73 -47.80 -24.99
C THR A 601 -36.11 -48.01 -24.36
N HIS A 602 -36.61 -47.03 -23.60
CA HIS A 602 -37.95 -47.06 -22.99
C HIS A 602 -39.06 -47.12 -24.03
N ASN A 603 -39.02 -46.24 -25.03
CA ASN A 603 -40.01 -46.21 -26.12
C ASN A 603 -39.96 -47.48 -26.98
N ASN A 604 -38.77 -48.05 -27.21
CA ASN A 604 -38.62 -49.33 -27.91
C ASN A 604 -39.23 -50.49 -27.11
N ARG A 605 -39.03 -50.53 -25.78
CA ARG A 605 -39.68 -51.53 -24.90
C ARG A 605 -41.19 -51.45 -24.97
N ILE A 606 -41.74 -50.24 -24.96
CA ILE A 606 -43.18 -50.00 -25.16
C ILE A 606 -43.65 -50.59 -26.50
N THR A 607 -42.91 -50.37 -27.59
CA THR A 607 -43.24 -50.95 -28.90
C THR A 607 -43.17 -52.48 -28.90
N VAL A 608 -42.21 -53.08 -28.20
CA VAL A 608 -42.14 -54.55 -28.04
C VAL A 608 -43.33 -55.08 -27.25
N GLU A 609 -43.71 -54.44 -26.15
CA GLU A 609 -44.87 -54.85 -25.34
C GLU A 609 -46.20 -54.69 -26.07
N GLN A 610 -46.32 -53.69 -26.94
CA GLN A 610 -47.46 -53.59 -27.86
C GLN A 610 -47.53 -54.77 -28.81
N LEU A 611 -46.40 -55.18 -29.38
CA LEU A 611 -46.34 -56.35 -30.25
C LEU A 611 -46.70 -57.63 -29.48
N ASN A 612 -46.17 -57.80 -28.26
CA ASN A 612 -46.49 -58.94 -27.40
C ASN A 612 -47.97 -59.00 -27.03
N LEU A 613 -48.60 -57.87 -26.66
CA LEU A 613 -50.03 -57.82 -26.37
C LEU A 613 -50.87 -58.07 -27.62
N THR A 614 -50.41 -57.61 -28.79
CA THR A 614 -51.06 -57.87 -30.08
C THR A 614 -51.04 -59.37 -30.38
N THR A 615 -49.88 -60.01 -30.31
CA THR A 615 -49.73 -61.46 -30.50
C THR A 615 -50.57 -62.24 -29.49
N PHE A 616 -50.63 -61.81 -28.22
CA PHE A 616 -51.48 -62.43 -27.20
C PHE A 616 -52.98 -62.34 -27.53
N ILE A 617 -53.44 -61.17 -27.99
CA ILE A 617 -54.83 -60.98 -28.44
C ILE A 617 -55.13 -61.89 -29.64
N GLU A 618 -54.21 -61.97 -30.61
CA GLU A 618 -54.36 -62.84 -31.79
C GLU A 618 -54.44 -64.33 -31.40
N GLU A 619 -53.57 -64.80 -30.50
CA GLU A 619 -53.59 -66.18 -30.01
C GLU A 619 -54.89 -66.53 -29.28
N GLU A 620 -55.41 -65.64 -28.41
CA GLU A 620 -56.66 -65.89 -27.69
C GLU A 620 -57.89 -65.80 -28.60
N LEU A 621 -57.88 -64.91 -29.60
CA LEU A 621 -58.90 -64.87 -30.64
C LEU A 621 -58.89 -66.13 -31.50
N ASP A 622 -57.71 -66.69 -31.83
CA ASP A 622 -57.58 -67.96 -32.56
C ASP A 622 -58.10 -69.15 -31.73
N LYS A 623 -57.81 -69.21 -30.43
CA LYS A 623 -58.38 -70.22 -29.53
C LYS A 623 -59.91 -70.14 -29.47
N LEU A 624 -60.46 -68.92 -29.45
CA LEU A 624 -61.89 -68.69 -29.47
C LEU A 624 -62.52 -69.11 -30.81
N LYS A 625 -61.86 -68.78 -31.92
CA LYS A 625 -62.26 -69.19 -33.28
C LYS A 625 -62.29 -70.71 -33.42
N GLN A 626 -61.26 -71.42 -32.94
CA GLN A 626 -61.24 -72.89 -32.90
C GLN A 626 -62.34 -73.49 -32.01
N LYS A 627 -62.72 -72.85 -30.89
CA LYS A 627 -63.83 -73.30 -30.04
C LYS A 627 -65.19 -73.12 -30.72
N ILE A 628 -65.40 -72.00 -31.41
CA ILE A 628 -66.60 -71.78 -32.24
C ILE A 628 -66.68 -72.85 -33.33
N ASP A 629 -65.57 -73.10 -34.03
CA ASP A 629 -65.50 -74.10 -35.11
C ASP A 629 -65.75 -75.54 -34.62
N ASN A 630 -65.27 -75.90 -33.42
CA ASN A 630 -65.53 -77.20 -32.80
C ASN A 630 -66.97 -77.36 -32.25
N SER A 631 -67.60 -76.28 -31.77
CA SER A 631 -69.01 -76.30 -31.35
C SER A 631 -70.00 -76.40 -32.52
N ASN A 632 -69.56 -75.98 -33.72
CA ASN A 632 -70.37 -75.94 -34.94
C ASN A 632 -70.35 -77.23 -35.78
N LEU A 633 -69.75 -78.33 -35.29
CA LEU A 633 -69.84 -79.65 -35.94
C LEU A 633 -71.25 -80.29 -35.90
N LYS A 634 -72.22 -79.65 -35.22
CA LYS A 634 -73.66 -80.00 -35.26
C LYS A 634 -74.51 -79.10 -36.17
N PHE A 635 -73.92 -78.08 -36.82
CA PHE A 635 -74.56 -77.29 -37.89
C PHE A 635 -73.79 -77.41 -39.21
N LYS A 636 -73.28 -78.63 -39.44
CA LYS A 636 -72.67 -79.08 -40.69
C LYS A 636 -73.66 -78.87 -41.83
N LEU A 637 -73.42 -77.90 -42.71
CA LEU A 637 -73.63 -77.96 -44.17
C LEU A 637 -73.45 -76.57 -44.81
N ASN A 638 -72.19 -76.22 -45.00
CA ASN A 638 -71.65 -75.88 -46.32
C ASN A 638 -72.40 -74.84 -47.17
N VAL A 639 -72.26 -73.55 -46.82
CA VAL A 639 -71.87 -72.51 -47.79
C VAL A 639 -70.92 -71.55 -47.07
N LEU A 640 -69.74 -72.07 -46.73
CA LEU A 640 -68.63 -71.33 -46.15
C LEU A 640 -67.89 -70.50 -47.19
N GLU A 641 -68.02 -70.79 -48.48
CA GLU A 641 -66.78 -70.68 -49.25
C GLU A 641 -66.56 -69.38 -49.99
N GLN A 642 -67.44 -68.38 -49.85
CA GLN A 642 -67.35 -67.25 -50.76
C GLN A 642 -67.15 -65.86 -50.12
N LEU A 643 -68.13 -65.02 -49.83
CA LEU A 643 -67.89 -63.64 -50.28
C LEU A 643 -67.97 -62.46 -49.30
N ASP A 644 -68.11 -62.64 -47.99
CA ASP A 644 -67.93 -61.52 -47.03
C ASP A 644 -66.47 -61.23 -46.67
N GLN A 645 -65.59 -61.41 -47.67
CA GLN A 645 -64.35 -60.66 -47.93
C GLN A 645 -64.47 -59.12 -47.77
N ALA A 646 -65.62 -58.61 -47.32
CA ALA A 646 -65.97 -57.21 -47.19
C ALA A 646 -65.79 -56.64 -45.77
N ILE A 647 -65.82 -57.48 -44.71
CA ILE A 647 -65.92 -56.95 -43.33
C ILE A 647 -64.57 -56.84 -42.61
N ASP A 648 -63.53 -57.57 -43.06
CA ASP A 648 -62.13 -57.36 -42.62
C ASP A 648 -61.68 -55.90 -42.76
N TRP A 649 -62.38 -55.10 -43.56
CA TRP A 649 -62.01 -53.75 -43.90
C TRP A 649 -62.32 -52.67 -42.84
N ILE A 650 -63.33 -52.82 -41.97
CA ILE A 650 -63.98 -51.60 -41.43
C ILE A 650 -63.53 -51.20 -40.03
N ASP A 651 -63.85 -51.97 -39.02
CA ASP A 651 -63.94 -51.35 -37.69
C ASP A 651 -62.73 -51.65 -36.82
N ASP A 652 -61.60 -52.00 -37.48
CA ASP A 652 -60.21 -51.70 -37.08
C ASP A 652 -60.12 -50.30 -36.46
N PHE A 653 -61.06 -49.45 -36.82
CA PHE A 653 -61.41 -48.24 -36.14
C PHE A 653 -62.12 -48.40 -34.80
N CYS A 654 -61.46 -49.01 -33.82
CA CYS A 654 -61.15 -48.18 -32.66
C CYS A 654 -62.37 -47.45 -32.04
N ASN A 655 -63.40 -48.22 -31.69
CA ASN A 655 -63.51 -48.74 -30.34
C ASN A 655 -63.44 -47.73 -29.18
N ASN A 656 -63.46 -46.41 -29.45
CA ASN A 656 -62.97 -45.41 -28.51
C ASN A 656 -63.97 -45.25 -27.36
N LYS A 657 -63.80 -46.12 -26.38
CA LYS A 657 -64.76 -46.40 -25.33
C LYS A 657 -63.97 -46.48 -24.03
N TYR A 658 -63.63 -45.32 -23.50
CA TYR A 658 -63.04 -45.20 -22.16
C TYR A 658 -63.74 -44.11 -21.37
N SER A 659 -64.82 -44.49 -20.67
CA SER A 659 -65.57 -43.63 -19.74
C SER A 659 -66.70 -44.50 -19.16
N LYS A 660 -66.93 -44.71 -17.86
CA LYS A 660 -66.64 -43.94 -16.64
C LYS A 660 -67.29 -44.67 -15.44
N LEU A 661 -66.67 -44.61 -14.25
CA LEU A 661 -67.24 -44.55 -12.86
C LEU A 661 -68.22 -45.66 -12.38
N GLY A 662 -68.35 -46.04 -11.09
CA GLY A 662 -67.78 -45.61 -9.80
C GLY A 662 -68.67 -46.07 -8.60
N ASN A 663 -68.05 -46.21 -7.41
CA ASN A 663 -68.58 -46.16 -6.02
C ASN A 663 -69.54 -47.21 -5.41
N SER A 664 -69.07 -48.00 -4.43
CA SER A 664 -69.47 -47.95 -2.99
C SER A 664 -68.95 -49.19 -2.22
N TYR A 665 -68.13 -49.00 -1.18
CA TYR A 665 -68.29 -49.62 0.16
C TYR A 665 -67.14 -49.14 1.08
N SER A 666 -67.49 -48.21 1.98
CA SER A 666 -66.60 -47.45 2.88
C SER A 666 -66.78 -47.83 4.36
N ILE A 667 -67.23 -49.05 4.68
CA ILE A 667 -67.60 -49.41 6.06
C ILE A 667 -66.76 -50.57 6.65
N SER A 668 -65.96 -51.28 5.84
CA SER A 668 -65.09 -52.37 6.33
C SER A 668 -63.61 -51.98 6.49
N ILE A 669 -63.16 -50.84 5.93
CA ILE A 669 -61.75 -50.39 6.03
C ILE A 669 -61.48 -49.64 7.35
N GLN A 670 -62.50 -49.00 7.93
CA GLN A 670 -62.34 -48.16 9.12
C GLN A 670 -62.06 -48.96 10.41
N ASN A 671 -62.52 -50.22 10.50
CA ASN A 671 -62.29 -51.08 11.67
C ASN A 671 -60.92 -51.77 11.65
N LEU A 672 -60.35 -52.03 10.46
CA LEU A 672 -59.01 -52.63 10.32
C LEU A 672 -57.88 -51.62 10.62
N LEU A 673 -58.13 -50.33 10.38
CA LEU A 673 -57.16 -49.24 10.61
C LEU A 673 -56.91 -48.94 12.10
N ASN A 674 -57.86 -49.28 12.99
CA ASN A 674 -57.74 -48.99 14.43
C ASN A 674 -56.99 -50.09 15.21
N GLU A 675 -56.96 -51.34 14.74
CA GLU A 675 -56.17 -52.42 15.36
C GLU A 675 -54.68 -52.32 14.99
N VAL A 676 -54.35 -51.93 13.74
CA VAL A 676 -52.95 -51.78 13.29
C VAL A 676 -52.25 -50.59 13.95
N SER A 677 -52.98 -49.53 14.32
CA SER A 677 -52.39 -48.33 14.95
C SER A 677 -51.95 -48.56 16.41
N GLN A 678 -52.54 -49.52 17.13
CA GLN A 678 -52.21 -49.78 18.54
C GLN A 678 -50.96 -50.68 18.70
N GLU A 679 -50.73 -51.64 17.80
CA GLU A 679 -49.50 -52.47 17.81
C GLU A 679 -48.27 -51.69 17.30
N PHE A 680 -48.44 -50.75 16.37
CA PHE A 680 -47.33 -49.97 15.82
C PHE A 680 -46.73 -48.97 16.82
N LEU A 681 -47.53 -48.44 17.75
CA LEU A 681 -47.09 -47.52 18.81
C LEU A 681 -46.34 -48.22 19.96
N GLN A 682 -46.51 -49.53 20.12
CA GLN A 682 -45.81 -50.34 21.12
C GLN A 682 -44.42 -50.80 20.61
N VAL A 683 -44.29 -51.00 19.29
CA VAL A 683 -43.02 -51.36 18.63
C VAL A 683 -42.08 -50.16 18.49
N ILE A 684 -42.60 -48.96 18.19
CA ILE A 684 -41.79 -47.73 18.10
C ILE A 684 -41.21 -47.31 19.48
N ASN A 685 -41.95 -47.51 20.57
CA ASN A 685 -41.49 -47.15 21.91
C ASN A 685 -40.47 -48.12 22.52
N ASN A 686 -40.36 -49.36 22.02
CA ASN A 686 -39.34 -50.32 22.43
C ASN A 686 -38.04 -50.21 21.60
N LEU A 687 -38.11 -49.84 20.32
CA LEU A 687 -36.93 -49.59 19.47
C LEU A 687 -36.13 -48.32 19.84
N ILE A 688 -36.76 -47.34 20.47
CA ILE A 688 -36.10 -46.12 21.01
C ILE A 688 -35.30 -46.42 22.30
N LYS A 689 -35.57 -47.56 22.96
CA LYS A 689 -35.01 -47.92 24.27
C LYS A 689 -33.75 -48.80 24.18
N GLU A 690 -33.58 -49.57 23.09
CA GLU A 690 -32.50 -50.56 22.97
C GLU A 690 -31.21 -50.07 22.28
N ASN A 691 -31.25 -48.98 21.48
CA ASN A 691 -30.07 -48.52 20.72
C ASN A 691 -29.32 -47.31 21.31
N LYS A 692 -29.58 -46.92 22.56
CA LYS A 692 -28.85 -45.83 23.25
C LYS A 692 -27.72 -46.29 24.19
N LYS A 693 -27.64 -47.58 24.53
CA LYS A 693 -26.74 -48.05 25.62
C LYS A 693 -25.41 -48.65 25.16
N ASP A 694 -25.32 -49.25 23.97
CA ASP A 694 -24.11 -50.00 23.58
C ASP A 694 -23.05 -49.18 22.83
N ILE A 695 -23.38 -47.99 22.33
CA ILE A 695 -22.39 -47.05 21.75
C ILE A 695 -21.76 -46.14 22.84
N SER A 696 -22.44 -45.94 23.97
CA SER A 696 -21.95 -45.17 25.12
C SER A 696 -20.84 -45.88 25.89
N ILE A 697 -20.95 -47.20 26.06
CA ILE A 697 -20.05 -47.99 26.92
C ILE A 697 -18.70 -48.27 26.22
N TYR A 698 -18.66 -48.32 24.89
CA TYR A 698 -17.42 -48.49 24.12
C TYR A 698 -16.62 -47.18 24.01
N LEU A 699 -17.31 -46.03 23.98
CA LEU A 699 -16.67 -44.70 24.00
C LEU A 699 -16.15 -44.32 25.40
N GLU A 700 -16.83 -44.72 26.49
CA GLU A 700 -16.34 -44.50 27.85
C GLU A 700 -15.09 -45.33 28.18
N ARG A 701 -15.00 -46.59 27.72
CA ARG A 701 -13.80 -47.42 27.94
C ARG A 701 -12.56 -46.91 27.19
N LEU A 702 -12.72 -46.35 25.99
CA LEU A 702 -11.63 -45.67 25.27
C LEU A 702 -11.23 -44.35 25.93
N ALA A 703 -12.17 -43.62 26.53
CA ALA A 703 -11.89 -42.39 27.27
C ALA A 703 -11.11 -42.65 28.57
N VAL A 704 -11.37 -43.76 29.27
CA VAL A 704 -10.68 -44.13 30.52
C VAL A 704 -9.23 -44.55 30.27
N ILE A 705 -8.94 -45.31 29.21
CA ILE A 705 -7.57 -45.72 28.85
C ILE A 705 -6.74 -44.50 28.39
N LYS A 706 -7.34 -43.54 27.67
CA LYS A 706 -6.72 -42.25 27.33
C LYS A 706 -6.45 -41.41 28.58
N LYS A 707 -7.36 -41.43 29.56
CA LYS A 707 -7.27 -40.66 30.81
C LYS A 707 -6.15 -41.16 31.73
N GLN A 708 -5.87 -42.47 31.76
CA GLN A 708 -4.76 -43.05 32.53
C GLN A 708 -3.38 -42.75 31.92
N MET A 709 -3.23 -42.78 30.58
CA MET A 709 -2.00 -42.35 29.91
C MET A 709 -1.75 -40.83 30.07
N ILE A 710 -2.81 -40.03 30.09
CA ILE A 710 -2.73 -38.58 30.35
C ILE A 710 -2.37 -38.31 31.81
N GLN A 711 -2.83 -39.12 32.77
CA GLN A 711 -2.48 -38.99 34.20
C GLN A 711 -0.99 -39.26 34.50
N GLN A 712 -0.38 -40.23 33.82
CA GLN A 712 1.08 -40.46 33.94
C GLN A 712 1.90 -39.30 33.34
N LYS A 713 1.46 -38.72 32.21
CA LYS A 713 2.08 -37.49 31.65
C LYS A 713 1.82 -36.25 32.51
N LEU A 714 0.69 -36.19 33.22
CA LEU A 714 0.34 -35.09 34.13
C LEU A 714 1.18 -35.09 35.41
N GLN A 715 1.65 -36.24 35.91
CA GLN A 715 2.57 -36.27 37.06
C GLN A 715 3.95 -35.70 36.71
N SER A 716 4.48 -35.99 35.52
CA SER A 716 5.72 -35.38 35.01
C SER A 716 5.54 -33.88 34.76
N LYS A 717 4.37 -33.48 34.25
CA LYS A 717 3.99 -32.08 34.06
C LYS A 717 3.79 -31.35 35.39
N ALA A 718 3.28 -31.98 36.45
CA ALA A 718 3.05 -31.37 37.76
C ALA A 718 4.36 -31.01 38.48
N ILE A 719 5.44 -31.78 38.27
CA ILE A 719 6.77 -31.48 38.80
C ILE A 719 7.36 -30.25 38.07
N LEU A 720 7.25 -30.19 36.73
CA LEU A 720 7.61 -29.01 35.94
C LEU A 720 6.69 -27.80 36.22
N LEU A 721 5.42 -28.05 36.56
CA LEU A 721 4.46 -27.00 36.94
C LEU A 721 4.75 -26.46 38.34
N ALA A 722 5.34 -27.25 39.25
CA ALA A 722 5.76 -26.77 40.56
C ALA A 722 7.00 -25.86 40.46
N GLU A 723 7.99 -26.21 39.64
CA GLU A 723 9.13 -25.31 39.33
C GLU A 723 8.68 -24.07 38.56
N LYS A 724 7.79 -24.24 37.58
CA LYS A 724 7.16 -23.12 36.86
C LYS A 724 6.37 -22.23 37.82
N ASN A 725 5.58 -22.78 38.74
CA ASN A 725 4.80 -22.01 39.71
C ASN A 725 5.70 -21.26 40.71
N HIS A 726 6.85 -21.83 41.09
CA HIS A 726 7.84 -21.14 41.93
C HIS A 726 8.53 -19.97 41.17
N LEU A 727 8.76 -20.14 39.87
CA LEU A 727 9.23 -19.07 38.99
C LEU A 727 8.14 -18.02 38.70
N GLU A 728 6.89 -18.45 38.50
CA GLU A 728 5.72 -17.59 38.36
C GLU A 728 5.41 -16.85 39.66
N GLU A 729 5.68 -17.41 40.85
CA GLU A 729 5.53 -16.71 42.13
C GLU A 729 6.63 -15.65 42.31
N ASN A 730 7.86 -15.93 41.90
CA ASN A 730 8.94 -14.92 41.87
C ASN A 730 8.65 -13.81 40.86
N ILE A 731 8.18 -14.17 39.67
CA ILE A 731 7.75 -13.23 38.64
C ILE A 731 6.51 -12.47 39.11
N GLN A 732 5.53 -13.11 39.77
CA GLN A 732 4.35 -12.45 40.33
C GLN A 732 4.67 -11.55 41.51
N ASN A 733 5.68 -11.85 42.33
CA ASN A 733 6.14 -10.96 43.38
C ASN A 733 6.85 -9.73 42.78
N THR A 734 7.66 -9.94 41.74
CA THR A 734 8.29 -8.83 40.99
C THR A 734 7.25 -8.01 40.23
N ILE A 735 6.25 -8.66 39.63
CA ILE A 735 5.10 -8.04 39.00
C ILE A 735 4.22 -7.36 40.05
N LYS A 736 4.06 -7.88 41.27
CA LYS A 736 3.34 -7.20 42.36
C LYS A 736 4.06 -5.95 42.84
N GLU A 737 5.39 -5.98 42.91
CA GLU A 737 6.20 -4.79 43.18
C GLU A 737 6.03 -3.77 42.05
N PHE A 738 6.09 -4.22 40.79
CA PHE A 738 5.82 -3.37 39.63
C PHE A 738 4.38 -2.87 39.60
N GLU A 739 3.39 -3.71 39.90
CA GLU A 739 1.96 -3.40 39.95
C GLU A 739 1.68 -2.47 41.11
N ASN A 740 2.35 -2.58 42.26
CA ASN A 740 2.20 -1.60 43.35
C ASN A 740 2.76 -0.23 42.93
N VAL A 741 3.91 -0.18 42.25
CA VAL A 741 4.45 1.07 41.68
C VAL A 741 3.52 1.61 40.59
N THR A 742 3.02 0.73 39.73
CA THR A 742 2.09 1.09 38.64
C THR A 742 0.73 1.47 39.19
N LYS A 743 0.30 0.91 40.33
CA LYS A 743 -0.95 1.21 41.03
C LYS A 743 -0.83 2.47 41.85
N GLU A 744 0.33 2.81 42.42
CA GLU A 744 0.58 4.14 42.96
C GLU A 744 0.56 5.21 41.86
N ILE A 745 1.14 4.91 40.70
CA ILE A 745 1.10 5.78 39.52
C ILE A 745 -0.32 5.86 38.96
N GLN A 746 -1.05 4.75 38.88
CA GLN A 746 -2.43 4.69 38.41
C GLN A 746 -3.38 5.32 39.42
N GLU A 747 -3.19 5.20 40.73
CA GLU A 747 -4.01 5.90 41.73
C GLU A 747 -3.77 7.40 41.64
N LYS A 748 -2.52 7.86 41.40
CA LYS A 748 -2.23 9.27 41.10
C LYS A 748 -2.87 9.73 39.79
N ILE A 749 -2.84 8.89 38.74
CA ILE A 749 -3.48 9.16 37.45
C ILE A 749 -5.00 9.13 37.58
N ILE A 750 -5.58 8.20 38.34
CA ILE A 750 -7.02 8.06 38.59
C ILE A 750 -7.50 9.25 39.41
N ILE A 751 -6.77 9.68 40.44
CA ILE A 751 -7.08 10.91 41.18
C ILE A 751 -7.06 12.12 40.23
N HIS A 752 -6.09 12.19 39.32
CA HIS A 752 -6.01 13.27 38.33
C HIS A 752 -7.07 13.17 37.22
N GLU A 753 -7.43 11.96 36.81
CA GLU A 753 -8.51 11.64 35.86
C GLU A 753 -9.88 11.89 36.48
N ASP A 754 -10.09 11.63 37.77
CA ASP A 754 -11.35 11.92 38.46
C ASP A 754 -11.50 13.44 38.67
N GLN A 755 -10.38 14.14 38.91
CA GLN A 755 -10.34 15.61 38.89
C GLN A 755 -10.68 16.15 37.50
N LEU A 756 -10.16 15.55 36.43
CA LEU A 756 -10.46 15.90 35.04
C LEU A 756 -11.88 15.50 34.61
N ARG A 757 -12.40 14.33 35.02
CA ARG A 757 -13.75 13.83 34.70
C ARG A 757 -14.84 14.61 35.42
N ASN A 758 -14.54 15.11 36.62
CA ASN A 758 -15.44 15.98 37.37
C ASN A 758 -15.27 17.46 37.01
N SER A 759 -14.29 17.81 36.18
CA SER A 759 -14.21 19.14 35.60
C SER A 759 -15.46 19.40 34.76
N THR A 760 -15.98 20.61 34.86
CA THR A 760 -17.14 21.07 34.10
C THR A 760 -16.91 20.96 32.59
N GLU A 761 -15.67 21.12 32.10
CA GLU A 761 -15.34 20.94 30.68
C GLU A 761 -15.52 19.51 30.19
N TYR A 762 -15.10 18.49 30.94
CA TYR A 762 -15.19 17.09 30.49
C TYR A 762 -16.64 16.60 30.36
N LYS A 763 -17.53 17.03 31.26
CA LYS A 763 -18.96 16.65 31.20
C LYS A 763 -19.63 17.25 29.96
N VAL A 764 -19.32 18.50 29.62
CA VAL A 764 -19.84 19.18 28.42
C VAL A 764 -19.34 18.50 27.14
N ILE A 765 -18.05 18.14 27.08
CA ILE A 765 -17.46 17.45 25.92
C ILE A 765 -18.06 16.05 25.75
N LYS A 766 -18.28 15.32 26.84
CA LYS A 766 -18.86 13.96 26.80
C LYS A 766 -20.30 13.97 26.32
N GLU A 767 -21.11 14.92 26.78
CA GLU A 767 -22.50 15.08 26.35
C GLU A 767 -22.59 15.46 24.86
N TYR A 768 -21.62 16.22 24.36
CA TYR A 768 -21.49 16.54 22.93
C TYR A 768 -21.07 15.33 22.08
N LEU A 769 -20.24 14.43 22.62
CA LEU A 769 -19.75 13.22 21.95
C LEU A 769 -20.78 12.08 21.95
N GLU A 770 -21.57 11.93 23.02
CA GLU A 770 -22.62 10.90 23.08
C GLU A 770 -23.74 11.19 22.09
N ASN A 771 -24.04 12.46 21.83
CA ASN A 771 -24.99 12.87 20.78
C ASN A 771 -24.48 12.64 19.34
N MET A 772 -23.18 12.38 19.14
CA MET A 772 -22.62 12.02 17.82
C MET A 772 -22.56 10.51 17.55
N ARG A 773 -22.88 9.65 18.53
CA ARG A 773 -22.71 8.18 18.40
C ARG A 773 -23.78 7.48 17.56
N ASP A 774 -24.93 8.10 17.33
CA ASP A 774 -25.96 7.55 16.44
C ASP A 774 -25.90 8.21 15.06
N GLN A 775 -24.95 7.74 14.23
CA GLN A 775 -25.05 7.48 12.78
C GLN A 775 -23.68 7.60 12.08
N ASN A 776 -23.33 6.56 11.29
CA ASN A 776 -22.29 6.48 10.24
C ASN A 776 -20.85 6.08 10.64
N VAL A 777 -20.64 4.75 10.73
CA VAL A 777 -19.36 4.08 11.07
C VAL A 777 -18.32 4.03 9.93
N ILE A 778 -18.61 4.48 8.70
CA ILE A 778 -17.69 4.26 7.57
C ILE A 778 -16.67 5.41 7.37
N ASN A 779 -16.89 6.59 7.98
CA ASN A 779 -15.98 7.74 7.83
C ASN A 779 -14.87 7.85 8.90
N SER A 780 -14.88 7.03 9.96
CA SER A 780 -13.95 7.21 11.09
C SER A 780 -12.59 6.54 10.91
N LEU A 781 -12.50 5.40 10.20
CA LEU A 781 -11.22 4.72 9.96
C LEU A 781 -10.21 5.59 9.19
N ASN A 782 -10.69 6.47 8.30
CA ASN A 782 -9.84 7.42 7.57
C ASN A 782 -9.37 8.59 8.45
N LYS A 783 -10.13 8.96 9.50
CA LYS A 783 -9.72 9.99 10.46
C LYS A 783 -8.63 9.50 11.40
N ASP A 784 -8.66 8.21 11.78
CA ASP A 784 -7.66 7.64 12.68
C ASP A 784 -6.28 7.54 12.00
N GLN A 785 -6.20 7.14 10.72
CA GLN A 785 -4.94 7.18 9.95
C GLN A 785 -4.44 8.62 9.71
N PHE A 786 -5.34 9.58 9.48
CA PHE A 786 -4.98 11.00 9.35
C PHE A 786 -4.43 11.58 10.65
N LEU A 787 -5.06 11.25 11.79
CA LEU A 787 -4.64 11.71 13.12
C LEU A 787 -3.32 11.08 13.54
N ILE A 788 -3.10 9.79 13.24
CA ILE A 788 -1.80 9.11 13.44
C ILE A 788 -0.70 9.73 12.57
N GLY A 789 -1.02 10.14 11.33
CA GLY A 789 -0.09 10.84 10.44
C GLY A 789 0.28 12.25 10.93
N LEU A 790 -0.70 12.98 11.48
CA LEU A 790 -0.49 14.28 12.14
C LEU A 790 0.33 14.12 13.42
N LEU A 791 -0.01 13.16 14.27
CA LEU A 791 0.72 12.83 15.50
C LEU A 791 2.14 12.35 15.20
N LYS A 792 2.37 11.59 14.12
CA LYS A 792 3.74 11.23 13.67
C LYS A 792 4.52 12.45 13.21
N LYS A 793 3.92 13.34 12.40
CA LYS A 793 4.57 14.60 11.98
C LYS A 793 4.85 15.52 13.18
N GLU A 794 3.96 15.54 14.15
CA GLU A 794 4.11 16.31 15.39
C GLU A 794 5.20 15.70 16.29
N VAL A 795 5.24 14.37 16.45
CA VAL A 795 6.31 13.64 17.16
C VAL A 795 7.66 13.77 16.47
N ASP A 796 7.71 13.73 15.13
CA ASP A 796 8.95 13.93 14.36
C ASP A 796 9.41 15.39 14.46
N MET A 797 8.50 16.36 14.45
CA MET A 797 8.79 17.76 14.73
C MET A 797 9.33 17.95 16.16
N TYR A 798 8.71 17.35 17.17
CA TYR A 798 9.20 17.39 18.55
C TYR A 798 10.53 16.65 18.71
N ARG A 799 10.79 15.57 17.96
CA ARG A 799 12.07 14.86 17.92
C ARG A 799 13.16 15.70 17.27
N ASP A 800 12.88 16.37 16.16
CA ASP A 800 13.84 17.25 15.49
C ASP A 800 14.17 18.48 16.34
N ILE A 801 13.16 19.08 16.98
CA ILE A 801 13.34 20.20 17.92
C ILE A 801 14.08 19.74 19.19
N SER A 802 13.75 18.57 19.75
CA SER A 802 14.43 18.02 20.93
C SER A 802 15.86 17.59 20.62
N ALA A 803 16.12 17.02 19.44
CA ALA A 803 17.47 16.66 18.99
C ALA A 803 18.35 17.89 18.76
N VAL A 804 17.78 18.96 18.16
CA VAL A 804 18.47 20.25 18.02
C VAL A 804 18.67 20.94 19.38
N GLY A 805 17.69 20.84 20.29
CA GLY A 805 17.77 21.35 21.65
C GLY A 805 18.83 20.64 22.51
N LEU A 806 18.87 19.31 22.49
CA LEU A 806 19.84 18.46 23.19
C LEU A 806 21.27 18.60 22.64
N ALA A 807 21.43 18.62 21.31
CA ALA A 807 22.73 18.83 20.68
C ALA A 807 23.30 20.21 21.01
N ALA A 808 22.45 21.21 21.12
CA ALA A 808 22.85 22.55 21.52
C ALA A 808 23.09 22.71 23.03
N GLU A 809 22.38 21.96 23.88
CA GLU A 809 22.65 21.90 25.33
C GLU A 809 24.01 21.24 25.62
N MET A 810 24.32 20.13 24.94
CA MET A 810 25.61 19.44 25.03
C MET A 810 26.77 20.32 24.52
N THR A 811 26.63 20.93 23.33
CA THR A 811 27.67 21.81 22.77
C THR A 811 27.84 23.10 23.56
N SER A 812 26.79 23.62 24.21
CA SER A 812 26.88 24.82 25.05
C SER A 812 27.64 24.56 26.35
N HIS A 813 27.45 23.41 26.99
CA HIS A 813 28.22 23.01 28.17
C HIS A 813 29.71 22.85 27.85
N GLU A 814 30.05 22.21 26.74
CA GLU A 814 31.44 22.06 26.28
C GLU A 814 32.07 23.38 25.84
N PHE A 815 31.32 24.23 25.11
CA PHE A 815 31.78 25.55 24.70
C PHE A 815 32.05 26.46 25.90
N ASN A 816 31.17 26.47 26.91
CA ASN A 816 31.39 27.27 28.13
C ASN A 816 32.62 26.81 28.91
N SER A 817 32.93 25.52 28.89
CA SER A 817 34.15 24.95 29.49
C SER A 817 35.41 25.39 28.73
N LEU A 818 35.40 25.28 27.40
CA LEU A 818 36.50 25.73 26.53
C LEU A 818 36.71 27.25 26.59
N HIS A 819 35.62 28.01 26.60
CA HIS A 819 35.63 29.47 26.72
C HIS A 819 36.29 29.92 28.03
N ARG A 820 35.92 29.31 29.16
CA ARG A 820 36.51 29.63 30.46
C ARG A 820 38.02 29.40 30.46
N SER A 821 38.46 28.26 29.92
CA SER A 821 39.88 27.93 29.81
C SER A 821 40.65 28.90 28.90
N ILE A 822 40.08 29.28 27.75
CA ILE A 822 40.75 30.20 26.83
C ILE A 822 40.80 31.62 27.42
N LYS A 823 39.73 32.07 28.07
CA LYS A 823 39.68 33.39 28.72
C LYS A 823 40.70 33.49 29.85
N GLU A 824 40.80 32.48 30.70
CA GLU A 824 41.81 32.43 31.77
C GLU A 824 43.24 32.50 31.20
N ASN A 825 43.53 31.75 30.13
CA ASN A 825 44.82 31.78 29.46
C ASN A 825 45.12 33.12 28.79
N VAL A 826 44.13 33.73 28.12
CA VAL A 826 44.26 35.05 27.50
C VAL A 826 44.46 36.14 28.56
N ASP A 827 43.80 36.06 29.72
CA ASP A 827 43.97 37.02 30.82
C ASP A 827 45.36 36.90 31.48
N VAL A 828 45.89 35.68 31.61
CA VAL A 828 47.26 35.43 32.09
C VAL A 828 48.28 36.00 31.10
N LEU A 829 48.13 35.70 29.80
CA LEU A 829 48.98 36.23 28.74
C LEU A 829 48.89 37.75 28.63
N SER A 830 47.68 38.29 28.80
CA SER A 830 47.40 39.72 28.76
C SER A 830 48.11 40.47 29.89
N LYS A 831 48.10 39.93 31.12
CA LYS A 831 48.84 40.49 32.26
C LYS A 831 50.36 40.41 32.07
N ALA A 832 50.87 39.30 31.53
CA ALA A 832 52.31 39.10 31.32
C ALA A 832 52.89 39.95 30.17
N LEU A 833 52.12 40.14 29.10
CA LEU A 833 52.58 40.77 27.86
C LEU A 833 52.22 42.26 27.75
N LYS A 834 51.44 42.80 28.70
CA LYS A 834 51.07 44.23 28.76
C LYS A 834 52.24 45.22 28.61
N PRO A 835 53.43 45.00 29.21
CA PRO A 835 54.57 45.90 29.04
C PRO A 835 55.43 45.59 27.80
N THR A 836 55.05 44.62 26.96
CA THR A 836 55.85 44.17 25.81
C THR A 836 55.30 44.69 24.47
N PRO A 837 56.12 44.78 23.41
CA PRO A 837 55.68 45.18 22.07
C PRO A 837 54.64 44.26 21.44
N ALA A 838 54.44 43.05 21.98
CA ALA A 838 53.45 42.08 21.51
C ALA A 838 52.02 42.36 22.04
N TRP A 839 51.86 43.31 22.98
CA TRP A 839 50.56 43.69 23.55
C TRP A 839 49.47 43.98 22.50
N PRO A 840 49.71 44.72 21.39
CA PRO A 840 48.68 44.99 20.40
C PRO A 840 48.13 43.74 19.69
N ILE A 841 48.92 42.66 19.63
CA ILE A 841 48.51 41.39 19.00
C ILE A 841 47.61 40.61 19.98
N ILE A 842 48.02 40.51 21.24
CA ILE A 842 47.23 39.86 22.29
C ILE A 842 45.92 40.60 22.54
N GLU A 843 45.93 41.94 22.47
CA GLU A 843 44.73 42.75 22.58
C GLU A 843 43.75 42.49 21.42
N LYS A 844 44.23 42.28 20.19
CA LYS A 844 43.38 41.85 19.06
C LYS A 844 42.79 40.45 19.26
N VAL A 845 43.56 39.52 19.81
CA VAL A 845 43.08 38.16 20.11
C VAL A 845 42.02 38.20 21.22
N ARG A 846 42.24 39.02 22.26
CA ARG A 846 41.25 39.26 23.33
C ARG A 846 39.95 39.83 22.77
N GLN A 847 40.03 40.85 21.91
CA GLN A 847 38.87 41.46 21.27
C GLN A 847 38.12 40.50 20.32
N ALA A 848 38.85 39.63 19.61
CA ALA A 848 38.25 38.58 18.77
C ALA A 848 37.51 37.55 19.62
N PHE A 849 38.08 37.12 20.74
CA PHE A 849 37.43 36.20 21.68
C PHE A 849 36.22 36.81 22.38
N GLU A 850 36.29 38.07 22.82
CA GLU A 850 35.14 38.80 23.36
C GLU A 850 34.02 38.96 22.32
N SER A 851 34.37 39.09 21.03
CA SER A 851 33.38 39.15 19.95
C SER A 851 32.73 37.79 19.68
N LEU A 852 33.49 36.71 19.80
CA LEU A 852 33.01 35.33 19.71
C LEU A 852 32.13 34.97 20.93
N GLU A 853 32.49 35.43 22.13
CA GLU A 853 31.70 35.34 23.36
C GLU A 853 30.35 36.05 23.20
N ARG A 854 30.36 37.27 22.63
CA ARG A 854 29.12 38.01 22.31
C ARG A 854 28.26 37.26 21.29
N LEU A 855 28.84 36.59 20.30
CA LEU A 855 28.11 35.75 19.34
C LEU A 855 27.51 34.50 19.97
N HIS A 856 28.22 33.85 20.89
CA HIS A 856 27.72 32.69 21.63
C HIS A 856 26.61 33.06 22.63
N GLN A 857 26.78 34.18 23.36
CA GLN A 857 25.74 34.71 24.23
C GLN A 857 24.45 35.06 23.46
N ARG A 858 24.54 35.40 22.17
CA ARG A 858 23.36 35.57 21.28
C ARG A 858 22.63 34.26 20.97
N MET A 859 23.29 33.10 21.08
CA MET A 859 22.68 31.78 20.87
C MET A 859 22.16 31.14 22.16
N SER A 860 22.67 31.57 23.33
CA SER A 860 22.32 31.03 24.66
C SER A 860 20.81 31.02 25.01
N PRO A 861 19.96 31.97 24.57
CA PRO A 861 18.53 31.95 24.91
C PRO A 861 17.76 30.83 24.20
N LEU A 862 18.26 30.35 23.05
CA LEU A 862 17.55 29.37 22.20
C LEU A 862 17.57 27.95 22.77
N TYR A 863 18.45 27.65 23.73
CA TYR A 863 18.68 26.29 24.24
C TYR A 863 18.44 26.13 25.75
N ARG A 864 18.16 27.23 26.48
CA ARG A 864 17.72 27.16 27.90
C ARG A 864 16.23 26.82 28.05
N GLN A 865 15.67 26.07 27.11
CA GLN A 865 14.25 25.70 27.14
C GLN A 865 13.93 24.69 28.26
N SER A 866 14.90 24.00 28.85
CA SER A 866 14.59 22.84 29.70
C SER A 866 14.44 23.09 31.20
N ARG A 867 14.80 24.24 31.81
CA ARG A 867 14.72 24.43 33.29
C ARG A 867 14.54 25.87 33.84
N SER A 868 13.98 26.82 33.10
CA SER A 868 13.78 28.18 33.66
C SER A 868 12.51 28.26 34.52
N ARG A 869 12.58 28.89 35.71
CA ARG A 869 11.42 29.15 36.59
C ARG A 869 10.79 30.50 36.23
N SER A 870 9.47 30.61 36.42
CA SER A 870 8.76 31.89 36.26
C SER A 870 9.32 32.94 37.22
N LYS A 871 9.53 34.17 36.74
CA LYS A 871 10.04 35.30 37.50
C LYS A 871 9.27 36.58 37.15
N GLU A 872 9.34 37.58 38.02
CA GLU A 872 8.75 38.90 37.74
C GLU A 872 9.62 39.67 36.73
N ILE A 873 9.06 39.95 35.56
CA ILE A 873 9.73 40.60 34.43
C ILE A 873 9.08 41.97 34.22
N ASN A 874 9.87 43.04 34.37
CA ASN A 874 9.43 44.37 33.98
C ASN A 874 9.39 44.46 32.44
N LEU A 875 8.19 44.61 31.87
CA LEU A 875 8.00 44.44 30.43
C LEU A 875 8.71 45.52 29.61
N LYS A 876 8.74 46.76 30.12
CA LYS A 876 9.40 47.88 29.42
C LYS A 876 10.90 47.67 29.30
N THR A 877 11.58 47.39 30.40
CA THR A 877 13.04 47.15 30.42
C THR A 877 13.43 45.90 29.64
N PHE A 878 12.57 44.87 29.66
CA PHE A 878 12.74 43.67 28.86
C PHE A 878 12.65 43.97 27.36
N LEU A 879 11.63 44.73 26.94
CA LEU A 879 11.47 45.14 25.55
C LEU A 879 12.62 46.05 25.08
N GLU A 880 13.08 46.98 25.92
CA GLU A 880 14.23 47.84 25.60
C GLU A 880 15.50 47.01 25.38
N SER A 881 15.73 45.99 26.22
CA SER A 881 16.85 45.04 26.05
C SER A 881 16.73 44.23 24.74
N LEU A 882 15.49 43.87 24.36
CA LEU A 882 15.22 43.17 23.11
C LEU A 882 15.38 44.08 21.88
N LEU A 883 15.00 45.35 21.97
CA LEU A 883 15.20 46.34 20.90
C LEU A 883 16.69 46.64 20.71
N ASP A 884 17.47 46.68 21.79
CA ASP A 884 18.93 46.81 21.72
C ASP A 884 19.57 45.62 20.98
N TYR A 885 18.99 44.41 21.05
CA TYR A 885 19.42 43.26 20.25
C TYR A 885 19.25 43.52 18.73
N PHE A 886 18.18 44.21 18.31
CA PHE A 886 17.91 44.56 16.90
C PHE A 886 18.49 45.91 16.47
N LYS A 887 19.26 46.60 17.33
CA LYS A 887 19.75 47.97 17.10
C LYS A 887 20.49 48.15 15.78
N THR A 888 21.28 47.16 15.37
CA THR A 888 22.01 47.20 14.09
C THR A 888 21.05 47.28 12.90
N ASP A 889 20.00 46.45 12.90
CA ASP A 889 19.00 46.42 11.83
C ASP A 889 18.08 47.64 11.89
N ILE A 890 17.66 48.04 13.09
CA ILE A 890 16.85 49.26 13.32
C ILE A 890 17.57 50.49 12.76
N ASN A 891 18.87 50.66 13.07
CA ASN A 891 19.68 51.77 12.55
C ASN A 891 19.92 51.65 11.04
N LYS A 892 20.27 50.46 10.55
CA LYS A 892 20.55 50.22 9.14
C LYS A 892 19.35 50.55 8.25
N TYR A 893 18.14 50.22 8.71
CA TYR A 893 16.90 50.46 7.96
C TYR A 893 16.15 51.72 8.39
N SER A 894 16.72 52.53 9.31
CA SER A 894 16.15 53.78 9.82
C SER A 894 14.72 53.62 10.35
N VAL A 895 14.48 52.57 11.14
CA VAL A 895 13.18 52.31 11.77
C VAL A 895 13.05 53.15 13.04
N SER A 896 11.99 53.95 13.15
CA SER A 896 11.66 54.69 14.37
C SER A 896 10.90 53.79 15.34
N ILE A 897 11.34 53.75 16.60
CA ILE A 897 10.69 52.95 17.65
C ILE A 897 9.94 53.86 18.61
N VAL A 898 8.67 53.56 18.85
CA VAL A 898 7.83 54.30 19.79
C VAL A 898 7.29 53.33 20.85
N ASN A 899 7.76 53.47 22.08
CA ASN A 899 7.42 52.59 23.20
C ASN A 899 6.57 53.33 24.24
N HIS A 900 5.27 53.03 24.28
CA HIS A 900 4.30 53.58 25.24
C HIS A 900 3.93 52.57 26.35
N ILE A 901 4.77 51.57 26.62
CA ILE A 901 4.56 50.64 27.73
C ILE A 901 4.82 51.36 29.07
N PRO A 902 3.95 51.20 30.09
CA PRO A 902 4.17 51.75 31.43
C PRO A 902 5.49 51.26 32.07
N ASN A 903 6.16 52.14 32.82
CA ASN A 903 7.46 51.83 33.45
C ASN A 903 7.36 50.75 34.53
N ASP A 904 6.19 50.56 35.10
CA ASP A 904 5.91 49.72 36.27
C ASP A 904 5.20 48.41 35.93
N LEU A 905 4.84 48.19 34.66
CA LEU A 905 4.20 46.96 34.21
C LEU A 905 5.12 45.75 34.39
N THR A 906 4.70 44.83 35.25
CA THR A 906 5.46 43.62 35.61
C THR A 906 4.65 42.38 35.32
N ILE A 907 5.23 41.47 34.55
CA ILE A 907 4.63 40.20 34.14
C ILE A 907 5.42 39.05 34.78
N LYS A 908 4.74 38.22 35.55
CA LYS A 908 5.29 37.02 36.17
C LYS A 908 5.26 35.87 35.17
N GLU A 909 6.38 35.67 34.46
CA GLU A 909 6.49 34.60 33.47
C GLU A 909 7.95 34.16 33.26
N ILE A 910 8.19 33.17 32.40
CA ILE A 910 9.53 32.80 31.96
C ILE A 910 9.97 33.72 30.81
N GLU A 911 11.19 34.26 30.87
CA GLU A 911 11.72 35.16 29.83
C GLU A 911 11.63 34.60 28.41
N SER A 912 11.86 33.30 28.20
CA SER A 912 11.80 32.68 26.86
C SER A 912 10.39 32.67 26.25
N VAL A 913 9.34 32.64 27.08
CA VAL A 913 7.93 32.71 26.66
C VAL A 913 7.61 34.10 26.10
N LEU A 914 8.24 35.16 26.63
CA LEU A 914 8.09 36.52 26.12
C LEU A 914 9.09 36.83 24.99
N PHE A 915 10.31 36.31 25.08
CA PHE A 915 11.39 36.56 24.12
C PHE A 915 11.03 36.05 22.72
N THR A 916 10.61 34.79 22.62
CA THR A 916 10.41 34.12 21.32
C THR A 916 9.33 34.80 20.47
N PRO A 917 8.13 35.11 21.02
CA PRO A 917 7.11 35.83 20.28
C PRO A 917 7.52 37.26 19.94
N LEU A 918 8.05 38.03 20.90
CA LEU A 918 8.39 39.44 20.66
C LEU A 918 9.55 39.60 19.66
N ALA A 919 10.57 38.74 19.73
CA ALA A 919 11.68 38.76 18.77
C ALA A 919 11.20 38.45 17.35
N ASN A 920 10.27 37.50 17.20
CA ASN A 920 9.66 37.18 15.90
C ASN A 920 8.81 38.34 15.37
N LEU A 921 7.99 38.98 16.22
CA LEU A 921 7.18 40.12 15.81
C LEU A 921 8.04 41.30 15.38
N ILE A 922 9.11 41.63 16.13
CA ILE A 922 10.06 42.71 15.77
C ILE A 922 10.75 42.39 14.44
N SER A 923 11.29 41.18 14.28
CA SER A 923 11.97 40.75 13.05
C SER A 923 11.04 40.80 11.83
N ASN A 924 9.78 40.35 11.99
CA ASN A 924 8.78 40.44 10.94
C ASN A 924 8.43 41.89 10.60
N SER A 925 8.26 42.74 11.62
CA SER A 925 7.96 44.17 11.44
C SER A 925 9.05 44.86 10.64
N ILE A 926 10.33 44.68 11.03
CA ILE A 926 11.47 45.27 10.32
C ILE A 926 11.50 44.81 8.86
N TYR A 927 11.26 43.52 8.61
CA TYR A 927 11.27 42.96 7.26
C TYR A 927 10.17 43.55 6.37
N TRP A 928 8.94 43.67 6.86
CA TRP A 928 7.82 44.17 6.07
C TRP A 928 7.83 45.69 5.87
N MET A 929 8.70 46.41 6.56
CA MET A 929 8.91 47.85 6.40
C MET A 929 10.07 48.20 5.45
N LEU A 930 10.84 47.24 4.95
CA LEU A 930 12.04 47.49 4.14
C LEU A 930 11.79 48.36 2.89
N ASP A 931 10.63 48.22 2.26
CA ASP A 931 10.23 48.93 1.03
C ASP A 931 9.26 50.10 1.29
N ARG A 932 9.07 50.52 2.56
CA ARG A 932 8.16 51.63 2.93
C ARG A 932 8.95 52.91 3.20
N GLU A 933 8.36 54.08 2.89
CA GLU A 933 8.94 55.38 3.19
C GLU A 933 8.82 55.73 4.68
N ARG A 934 7.66 55.47 5.27
CA ARG A 934 7.41 55.60 6.72
C ARG A 934 7.68 54.26 7.40
N ARG A 935 8.63 54.22 8.34
CA ARG A 935 9.08 53.00 9.04
C ARG A 935 9.02 53.21 10.55
N GLU A 936 7.87 52.92 11.12
CA GLU A 936 7.60 53.09 12.55
C GLU A 936 7.13 51.77 13.16
N LEU A 937 7.71 51.40 14.30
CA LEU A 937 7.27 50.26 15.10
C LEU A 937 6.83 50.75 16.47
N HIS A 938 5.58 50.45 16.79
CA HIS A 938 4.84 50.99 17.92
C HIS A 938 4.48 49.89 18.91
N PHE A 939 4.75 50.13 20.19
CA PHE A 939 4.36 49.27 21.29
C PHE A 939 3.43 50.02 22.24
N TYR A 940 2.21 49.50 22.44
CA TYR A 940 1.20 50.09 23.31
C TYR A 940 0.61 49.03 24.22
N TYR A 941 0.35 49.38 25.46
CA TYR A 941 -0.29 48.49 26.41
C TYR A 941 -1.64 49.06 26.85
N SER A 942 -2.68 48.23 26.87
CA SER A 942 -3.99 48.56 27.42
C SER A 942 -4.17 47.86 28.77
N ASP A 943 -4.24 48.65 29.85
CA ASP A 943 -4.48 48.16 31.21
C ASP A 943 -5.89 47.56 31.38
N THR A 944 -6.89 48.01 30.60
CA THR A 944 -8.27 47.52 30.71
C THR A 944 -8.41 46.08 30.21
N ASP A 945 -7.69 45.75 29.15
CA ASP A 945 -7.84 44.48 28.43
C ASP A 945 -6.62 43.55 28.59
N ASN A 946 -5.56 44.04 29.24
CA ASN A 946 -4.28 43.36 29.43
C ASN A 946 -3.59 42.99 28.10
N ILE A 947 -3.71 43.87 27.10
CA ILE A 947 -3.22 43.63 25.74
C ILE A 947 -2.00 44.49 25.45
N LEU A 948 -0.93 43.85 24.99
CA LEU A 948 0.19 44.51 24.31
C LEU A 948 -0.07 44.49 22.80
N PHE A 949 -0.16 45.69 22.22
CA PHE A 949 -0.24 45.93 20.79
C PHE A 949 1.16 46.16 20.23
N VAL A 950 1.48 45.44 19.16
CA VAL A 950 2.69 45.60 18.34
C VAL A 950 2.25 46.00 16.93
N HIS A 951 2.44 47.26 16.58
CA HIS A 951 1.91 47.85 15.34
C HIS A 951 3.04 48.41 14.47
N ASP A 952 3.14 47.95 13.23
CA ASP A 952 4.12 48.44 12.25
C ASP A 952 3.48 49.28 11.14
N THR A 953 4.31 49.96 10.33
CA THR A 953 3.88 50.69 9.10
C THR A 953 4.17 49.92 7.81
N GLY A 954 4.27 48.60 7.89
CA GLY A 954 4.52 47.68 6.78
C GLY A 954 3.37 47.60 5.78
N THR A 955 3.34 46.53 4.99
CA THR A 955 2.33 46.34 3.92
C THR A 955 0.97 45.84 4.43
N GLY A 956 0.82 45.62 5.74
CA GLY A 956 -0.34 44.98 6.32
C GLY A 956 -0.51 43.52 5.87
N ILE A 957 -1.62 42.90 6.26
CA ILE A 957 -1.95 41.51 5.93
C ILE A 957 -3.26 41.48 5.13
N LYS A 958 -3.21 40.93 3.91
CA LYS A 958 -4.39 40.81 3.03
C LYS A 958 -5.44 39.92 3.68
N GLU A 959 -6.72 40.23 3.48
CA GLU A 959 -7.86 39.50 4.06
C GLU A 959 -7.77 37.97 3.89
N MET A 960 -7.41 37.50 2.70
CA MET A 960 -7.32 36.07 2.39
C MET A 960 -6.23 35.32 3.17
N ASP A 961 -5.23 36.02 3.71
CA ASP A 961 -4.10 35.43 4.41
C ASP A 961 -4.28 35.41 5.93
N ARG A 962 -5.23 36.19 6.47
CA ARG A 962 -5.37 36.44 7.92
C ARG A 962 -5.59 35.19 8.76
N LEU A 963 -6.32 34.21 8.22
CA LEU A 963 -6.54 32.93 8.92
C LEU A 963 -5.32 32.00 8.83
N ARG A 964 -4.43 32.24 7.86
CA ARG A 964 -3.32 31.35 7.50
C ARG A 964 -1.97 31.79 8.05
N ILE A 965 -1.81 33.06 8.46
CA ILE A 965 -0.53 33.59 8.99
C ILE A 965 -0.01 32.85 10.22
N PHE A 966 -0.88 32.17 10.97
CA PHE A 966 -0.52 31.34 12.10
C PHE A 966 -0.48 29.84 11.77
N GLU A 967 -0.70 29.43 10.51
CA GLU A 967 -0.50 28.05 10.07
C GLU A 967 1.00 27.75 9.95
N PRO A 968 1.45 26.54 10.33
CA PRO A 968 2.83 26.14 10.12
C PRO A 968 3.16 26.13 8.62
N TYR A 969 4.38 26.55 8.28
CA TYR A 969 4.92 26.64 6.91
C TYR A 969 4.29 27.69 6.01
N PHE A 970 3.36 28.52 6.51
CA PHE A 970 2.85 29.66 5.77
C PHE A 970 3.78 30.87 5.90
N SER A 971 4.35 31.34 4.78
CA SER A 971 5.19 32.53 4.73
C SER A 971 5.10 33.22 3.38
N LYS A 972 5.13 34.56 3.39
CA LYS A 972 5.29 35.40 2.19
C LYS A 972 6.66 36.05 2.08
N LYS A 973 7.56 35.79 3.03
CA LYS A 973 8.94 36.25 3.02
C LYS A 973 9.76 35.39 2.03
N LEU A 974 10.64 36.02 1.24
CA LEU A 974 11.37 35.39 0.13
C LEU A 974 12.16 34.12 0.53
N GLU A 975 12.64 34.07 1.78
CA GLU A 975 13.39 32.95 2.37
C GLU A 975 12.80 32.48 3.72
N GLY A 976 11.53 32.80 4.00
CA GLY A 976 10.90 32.51 5.29
C GLY A 976 10.37 31.07 5.38
N ARG A 977 10.77 30.32 6.42
CA ARG A 977 10.29 28.94 6.68
C ARG A 977 8.82 28.84 7.12
N GLY A 978 8.16 29.95 7.47
CA GLY A 978 6.75 29.97 7.87
C GLY A 978 6.44 29.36 9.24
N LEU A 979 7.43 29.22 10.11
CA LEU A 979 7.24 28.65 11.46
C LEU A 979 7.17 29.71 12.58
N GLY A 980 7.61 30.95 12.32
CA GLY A 980 7.78 31.96 13.36
C GLY A 980 6.50 32.33 14.11
N LEU A 981 5.44 32.73 13.38
CA LEU A 981 4.16 33.13 14.00
C LEU A 981 3.41 31.94 14.64
N PHE A 982 3.46 30.76 14.02
CA PHE A 982 2.91 29.53 14.58
C PHE A 982 3.55 29.19 15.94
N LEU A 983 4.88 29.10 16.01
CA LEU A 983 5.60 28.83 17.25
C LEU A 983 5.39 29.92 18.30
N SER A 984 5.27 31.17 17.87
CA SER A 984 4.99 32.30 18.77
C SER A 984 3.61 32.19 19.42
N ARG A 985 2.60 31.78 18.66
CA ARG A 985 1.24 31.56 19.16
C ARG A 985 1.20 30.35 20.10
N ASP A 986 1.78 29.23 19.70
CA ASP A 986 1.86 28.01 20.51
C ASP A 986 2.61 28.21 21.84
N THR A 987 3.72 28.95 21.82
CA THR A 987 4.50 29.29 23.03
C THR A 987 3.68 30.13 24.01
N LEU A 988 2.85 31.06 23.52
CA LEU A 988 2.01 31.91 24.36
C LEU A 988 0.75 31.17 24.84
N GLU A 989 0.08 30.43 23.96
CA GLU A 989 -1.14 29.67 24.27
C GLU A 989 -0.89 28.53 25.26
N SER A 990 0.25 27.84 25.16
CA SER A 990 0.65 26.81 26.16
C SER A 990 0.82 27.36 27.58
N ARG A 991 0.92 28.69 27.74
CA ARG A 991 0.98 29.40 29.03
C ARG A 991 -0.31 30.15 29.37
N GLY A 992 -1.36 29.99 28.56
CA GLY A 992 -2.66 30.64 28.74
C GLY A 992 -2.68 32.11 28.33
N HIS A 993 -1.68 32.59 27.59
CA HIS A 993 -1.72 33.86 26.86
C HIS A 993 -2.34 33.65 25.48
N SER A 994 -2.64 34.73 24.75
CA SER A 994 -3.08 34.60 23.35
C SER A 994 -2.37 35.58 22.45
N LEU A 995 -2.11 35.15 21.22
CA LEU A 995 -1.54 35.96 20.14
C LEU A 995 -2.49 35.94 18.96
N TYR A 996 -2.96 37.11 18.56
CA TYR A 996 -3.86 37.25 17.41
C TYR A 996 -3.53 38.51 16.60
N PHE A 997 -4.09 38.55 15.39
CA PHE A 997 -4.00 39.69 14.49
C PHE A 997 -5.30 40.48 14.59
N GLU A 998 -5.21 41.80 14.70
CA GLU A 998 -6.38 42.69 14.78
C GLU A 998 -6.36 43.68 13.63
N ASP A 999 -7.51 43.87 12.98
CA ASP A 999 -7.63 44.76 11.82
C ASP A 999 -8.00 46.17 12.26
N ASN A 1000 -7.28 47.18 11.79
CA ASN A 1000 -7.60 48.61 12.00
C ASN A 1000 -7.98 48.98 13.45
N VAL A 1001 -7.08 48.71 14.40
CA VAL A 1001 -7.31 49.11 15.79
C VAL A 1001 -7.16 50.63 15.93
N ASN A 1002 -8.24 51.30 16.36
CA ASN A 1002 -8.28 52.72 16.72
C ASN A 1002 -7.45 53.06 17.99
N VAL A 1003 -6.35 52.36 18.28
CA VAL A 1003 -5.43 52.72 19.38
C VAL A 1003 -4.59 53.93 18.97
N ILE A 1004 -4.23 54.04 17.69
CA ILE A 1004 -3.43 55.13 17.12
C ILE A 1004 -4.02 55.45 15.74
N LYS A 1005 -4.57 56.66 15.55
CA LYS A 1005 -5.06 57.10 14.22
C LYS A 1005 -3.90 57.10 13.21
N ASN A 1006 -4.12 56.53 12.01
CA ASN A 1006 -3.24 56.58 10.81
C ASN A 1006 -1.97 55.71 10.75
N LEU A 1007 -2.01 54.43 11.14
CA LEU A 1007 -0.96 53.46 10.77
C LEU A 1007 -1.55 52.39 9.83
N GLU A 1008 -0.96 52.21 8.64
CA GLU A 1008 -1.47 51.34 7.56
C GLU A 1008 -0.92 49.90 7.57
N GLY A 1009 -0.10 49.54 8.57
CA GLY A 1009 0.61 48.25 8.58
C GLY A 1009 -0.11 47.15 9.36
N ALA A 1010 0.65 46.18 9.90
CA ALA A 1010 0.07 45.06 10.63
C ALA A 1010 0.05 45.32 12.15
N CYS A 1011 -1.04 44.92 12.82
CA CYS A 1011 -1.16 45.01 14.27
C CYS A 1011 -1.34 43.60 14.87
N PHE A 1012 -0.35 43.17 15.65
CA PHE A 1012 -0.39 41.93 16.42
C PHE A 1012 -0.65 42.23 17.89
N CYS A 1013 -1.55 41.48 18.50
CA CYS A 1013 -2.00 41.67 19.87
C CYS A 1013 -1.59 40.46 20.72
N ILE A 1014 -0.84 40.70 21.79
CA ILE A 1014 -0.56 39.72 22.83
C ILE A 1014 -1.44 40.04 24.03
N LYS A 1015 -2.41 39.18 24.32
CA LYS A 1015 -3.24 39.31 25.52
C LYS A 1015 -2.67 38.44 26.63
N PHE A 1016 -2.23 39.08 27.70
CA PHE A 1016 -1.69 38.41 28.87
C PHE A 1016 -2.82 37.86 29.75
N LYS A 1017 -2.52 36.75 30.45
CA LYS A 1017 -3.45 36.17 31.41
C LYS A 1017 -3.49 37.10 32.63
N LYS A 1018 -4.68 37.39 33.16
CA LYS A 1018 -4.83 38.36 34.26
C LYS A 1018 -3.97 38.01 35.48
N GLU A 1019 -3.85 36.73 35.81
CA GLU A 1019 -3.05 36.22 36.93
C GLU A 1019 -1.53 36.43 36.80
N THR A 1020 -1.02 36.65 35.58
CA THR A 1020 0.41 36.88 35.35
C THR A 1020 0.81 38.34 35.53
N ILE A 1021 -0.14 39.25 35.64
CA ILE A 1021 0.14 40.68 35.86
C ILE A 1021 0.24 40.92 37.36
N VAL A 1022 1.37 41.46 37.79
CA VAL A 1022 1.62 41.76 39.20
C VAL A 1022 1.02 43.12 39.50
N GLU A 1023 -0.22 43.15 40.01
CA GLU A 1023 -0.84 44.36 40.54
C GLU A 1023 -0.06 44.82 41.79
N LYS A 1024 0.47 46.04 41.77
CA LYS A 1024 0.98 46.67 43.00
C LYS A 1024 -0.23 47.03 43.86
N TYR A 1025 -0.40 46.33 44.98
CA TYR A 1025 -1.18 46.86 46.10
C TYR A 1025 -0.59 48.22 46.48
N GLY A 1026 -1.31 49.28 46.10
CA GLY A 1026 -1.09 50.61 46.64
C GLY A 1026 -1.32 50.57 48.14
N VAL A 1027 -0.31 51.03 48.87
CA VAL A 1027 -0.49 51.66 50.17
C VAL A 1027 -1.61 52.70 50.04
N GLU A 1028 -2.50 52.73 51.03
CA GLU A 1028 -3.61 53.67 51.18
C GLU A 1028 -3.34 55.07 50.63
N LYS A 1029 -4.33 55.62 49.91
CA LYS A 1029 -4.85 56.95 50.18
C LYS A 1029 -6.32 57.07 49.80
#